data_AF-A0A0R2LYI0-F1
#
_entry.id   AF-A0A0R2LYI0-F1
#
_cell.length_a   1.000
_cell.length_b   1.000
_cell.length_c   1.000
_cell.angle_alpha   90.00
_cell.angle_beta   90.00
_cell.angle_gamma   90.00
#
_symmetry.space_group_name_H-M   'P 1'
#
loop_
_entity.id
_entity.type
_entity.pdbx_description
1 polymer ?
#
loop_
_entity_poly.entity_id
_entity_poly.type
_entity_poly.pdbx_seq_one_letter_code
_entity_poly.pdbx_strand_id
1 'polypeptide(L)'
;MNLQDYHLTLQDVSDQRPEYLETIFSLGNGHFGVRANDPINGNPISGTLINGFYETAPITYGEAGVGYAQKHQTILNLPDLRHIHVTTNTGHHFTRSKRTATDLDLSSGKLVEDYLTSTEQGETVRMTVTSVMGQQRSNFWAIGYTFAPGNYAGGLLISKSIAVPAEVEAIASADPRKTRLAGVPICETTFLAADLQRYHVKTHNTKQAVTLYLGLLTAQASLLQQSVDLSDRQPHTLEYEVYVGDISRQNTIDPSAMFVPTSLDALTADSRDFWQDVWQRSEVAVEGNDELDLAIHYNVFQLNQAAGRDGRTNIAAKGLSGSGYEGHYFWDTEMYMLPYFIYTNQQMARQLLVYRYQILPKARERAHALGANQGALFAWRTINGEEASPYFPAGTAQYHIDADIAYAVGKYYEITRDLDFILQCGFEMVLETARFWEDFGSWQQVGTDCRFEFHTVTGPDEYTALVNNNYYTNRLAKHNFQLVVDLAREIQKRSPGNLETFGVSESDLDVYQNLADHVYLPYSTDLKINEQDDSFLDKPRWPKDRSTPDNFPLLLHYHPLTIYRYQVAKQADTLLAEYLFPEDLTTEELKREYRYYEGVTTHDSSLSRSIFSILAARMDDREKAYNYFMDTARMDLVNLQGNTADGLHLANLGGSWLALVAGFSGFYVQDEVVHFTNHLPKNLKRLTYRMKIAESVLEIDLTATTTNVTVISGPIPTYGVSVNGKLISLEKVS
;
A
#
# COMPACT_ATOMS: atom_id res chain seq x y z
N MET A 1 1.10 28.31 -2.43
CA MET A 1 2.17 27.53 -1.78
C MET A 1 3.25 27.27 -2.82
N ASN A 2 4.49 27.72 -2.60
CA ASN A 2 5.62 27.20 -3.38
C ASN A 2 5.90 25.80 -2.84
N LEU A 3 6.08 24.82 -3.71
CA LEU A 3 6.55 23.50 -3.31
C LEU A 3 7.87 23.69 -2.57
N GLN A 4 7.92 23.27 -1.30
CA GLN A 4 9.19 23.23 -0.59
C GLN A 4 10.04 22.10 -1.18
N ASP A 5 11.36 22.28 -1.12
CA ASP A 5 12.33 21.30 -1.56
C ASP A 5 12.51 20.28 -0.43
N TYR A 6 11.77 19.16 -0.46
CA TYR A 6 11.86 18.12 0.57
C TYR A 6 12.85 17.05 0.15
N HIS A 7 13.90 16.89 0.96
CA HIS A 7 14.97 15.93 0.72
C HIS A 7 15.09 14.97 1.90
N LEU A 8 15.03 13.67 1.63
CA LEU A 8 15.35 12.65 2.61
C LEU A 8 16.84 12.29 2.51
N THR A 9 17.55 12.36 3.64
CA THR A 9 18.98 12.10 3.72
C THR A 9 19.33 10.99 4.72
N LEU A 10 20.60 10.62 4.81
CA LEU A 10 21.07 9.65 5.81
C LEU A 10 20.89 10.14 7.26
N GLN A 11 20.69 11.44 7.51
CA GLN A 11 20.50 11.98 8.87
C GLN A 11 19.06 11.79 9.36
N ASP A 12 18.12 11.58 8.45
CA ASP A 12 16.69 11.53 8.72
C ASP A 12 16.19 10.10 9.04
N VAL A 13 17.11 9.12 9.06
CA VAL A 13 16.81 7.71 9.28
C VAL A 13 17.56 7.15 10.48
N SER A 14 16.91 6.26 11.24
CA SER A 14 17.45 5.71 12.49
C SER A 14 18.49 4.59 12.33
N ASP A 15 18.53 3.95 11.16
CA ASP A 15 19.34 2.76 10.88
C ASP A 15 20.16 2.99 9.59
N GLN A 16 21.35 2.41 9.55
CA GLN A 16 22.33 2.55 8.46
C GLN A 16 22.72 1.19 7.88
N ARG A 17 22.06 0.10 8.29
CA ARG A 17 22.27 -1.22 7.70
C ARG A 17 21.90 -1.21 6.21
N PRO A 18 22.68 -1.88 5.34
CA PRO A 18 22.43 -1.87 3.90
C PRO A 18 21.00 -2.24 3.52
N GLU A 19 20.47 -3.34 4.05
CA GLU A 19 19.14 -3.87 3.70
C GLU A 19 17.99 -2.91 4.07
N TYR A 20 18.20 -2.08 5.09
CA TYR A 20 17.26 -1.06 5.51
C TYR A 20 17.31 0.15 4.57
N LEU A 21 18.52 0.66 4.29
CA LEU A 21 18.70 1.81 3.40
C LEU A 21 18.27 1.50 1.96
N GLU A 22 18.44 0.25 1.52
CA GLU A 22 17.93 -0.27 0.25
C GLU A 22 16.41 -0.13 0.11
N THR A 23 15.66 -0.42 1.19
CA THR A 23 14.21 -0.24 1.24
C THR A 23 13.85 1.24 1.27
N ILE A 24 14.42 2.01 2.19
CA ILE A 24 14.00 3.39 2.45
C ILE A 24 14.16 4.26 1.20
N PHE A 25 15.27 4.11 0.49
CA PHE A 25 15.58 4.91 -0.69
C PHE A 25 15.14 4.22 -2.00
N SER A 26 14.28 3.20 -1.93
CA SER A 26 13.74 2.55 -3.13
C SER A 26 12.90 3.51 -3.98
N LEU A 27 13.00 3.35 -5.30
CA LEU A 27 12.23 4.09 -6.30
C LEU A 27 11.23 3.18 -7.00
N GLY A 28 10.07 3.71 -7.38
CA GLY A 28 9.00 2.98 -8.06
C GLY A 28 7.98 3.88 -8.77
N ASN A 29 7.16 3.27 -9.62
CA ASN A 29 6.18 3.99 -10.44
C ASN A 29 4.85 3.22 -10.65
N GLY A 30 4.56 2.25 -9.78
CA GLY A 30 3.41 1.37 -9.87
C GLY A 30 3.58 0.17 -10.81
N HIS A 31 4.47 0.24 -11.81
CA HIS A 31 4.81 -0.86 -12.71
C HIS A 31 5.95 -1.72 -12.17
N PHE A 32 7.07 -1.08 -11.80
CA PHE A 32 8.20 -1.75 -11.18
C PHE A 32 8.88 -0.86 -10.14
N GLY A 33 9.70 -1.48 -9.28
CA GLY A 33 10.50 -0.81 -8.29
C GLY A 33 11.94 -1.30 -8.30
N VAL A 34 12.86 -0.39 -7.97
CA VAL A 34 14.29 -0.63 -7.86
C VAL A 34 14.74 -0.22 -6.45
N ARG A 35 15.26 -1.19 -5.70
CA ARG A 35 15.83 -0.96 -4.37
C ARG A 35 17.14 -0.17 -4.49
N ALA A 36 17.44 0.65 -3.51
CA ALA A 36 18.67 1.44 -3.49
C ALA A 36 19.89 0.60 -3.04
N ASN A 37 20.16 -0.50 -3.73
CA ASN A 37 21.30 -1.38 -3.47
C ASN A 37 22.63 -0.63 -3.66
N ASP A 38 23.63 -1.02 -2.86
CA ASP A 38 25.00 -0.58 -3.07
C ASP A 38 25.51 -1.12 -4.43
N PRO A 39 25.98 -0.27 -5.37
CA PRO A 39 26.37 -0.73 -6.71
C PRO A 39 27.58 -1.67 -6.77
N ILE A 40 28.36 -1.79 -5.71
CA ILE A 40 29.60 -2.59 -5.65
C ILE A 40 29.39 -3.84 -4.78
N ASN A 41 28.85 -3.67 -3.57
CA ASN A 41 28.71 -4.76 -2.58
C ASN A 41 27.27 -5.24 -2.38
N GLY A 42 26.29 -4.63 -3.04
CA GLY A 42 24.88 -5.01 -2.95
C GLY A 42 24.65 -6.42 -3.50
N ASN A 43 23.44 -6.93 -3.29
CA ASN A 43 23.07 -8.23 -3.83
C ASN A 43 22.78 -8.12 -5.35
N PRO A 44 23.62 -8.64 -6.25
CA PRO A 44 23.46 -8.42 -7.70
C PRO A 44 22.24 -9.16 -8.28
N ILE A 45 21.66 -10.11 -7.55
CA ILE A 45 20.57 -10.97 -8.03
C ILE A 45 19.20 -10.63 -7.41
N SER A 46 19.14 -9.65 -6.52
CA SER A 46 17.90 -9.18 -5.90
C SER A 46 17.94 -7.67 -5.69
N GLY A 47 17.28 -6.93 -6.58
CA GLY A 47 17.16 -5.48 -6.46
C GLY A 47 15.99 -4.87 -7.23
N THR A 48 15.23 -5.67 -7.97
CA THR A 48 14.10 -5.18 -8.78
C THR A 48 12.86 -6.04 -8.57
N LEU A 49 11.71 -5.40 -8.51
CA LEU A 49 10.39 -6.02 -8.36
C LEU A 49 9.46 -5.49 -9.44
N ILE A 50 8.69 -6.36 -10.09
CA ILE A 50 7.70 -5.97 -11.11
C ILE A 50 6.31 -6.31 -10.58
N ASN A 51 5.42 -5.33 -10.55
CA ASN A 51 4.10 -5.44 -9.96
C ASN A 51 3.26 -6.47 -10.73
N GLY A 52 2.77 -7.50 -10.04
CA GLY A 52 2.04 -8.59 -10.68
C GLY A 52 2.88 -9.62 -11.47
N PHE A 53 4.22 -9.56 -11.42
CA PHE A 53 5.10 -10.59 -11.98
C PHE A 53 5.51 -11.60 -10.89
N TYR A 54 4.92 -12.79 -10.93
CA TYR A 54 5.00 -13.75 -9.83
C TYR A 54 5.07 -15.19 -10.33
N GLU A 55 5.54 -16.07 -9.45
CA GLU A 55 5.52 -17.51 -9.65
C GLU A 55 4.59 -18.18 -8.63
N THR A 56 4.14 -19.40 -8.95
CA THR A 56 3.32 -20.21 -8.05
C THR A 56 4.02 -21.49 -7.62
N ALA A 57 3.77 -21.92 -6.39
CA ALA A 57 4.21 -23.20 -5.84
C ALA A 57 3.04 -23.91 -5.14
N PRO A 58 2.93 -25.24 -5.19
CA PRO A 58 1.84 -25.96 -4.53
C PRO A 58 1.90 -25.80 -3.01
N ILE A 59 0.73 -25.64 -2.38
CA ILE A 59 0.61 -25.69 -0.92
C ILE A 59 0.50 -27.13 -0.47
N THR A 60 1.33 -27.54 0.48
CA THR A 60 1.25 -28.88 1.08
C THR A 60 0.54 -28.81 2.42
N TYR A 61 -0.61 -29.45 2.52
CA TYR A 61 -1.35 -29.60 3.77
C TYR A 61 -1.15 -30.99 4.37
N GLY A 62 -1.16 -31.08 5.70
CA GLY A 62 -1.25 -32.37 6.39
C GLY A 62 -2.61 -33.05 6.19
N GLU A 63 -3.66 -32.24 6.03
CA GLU A 63 -5.02 -32.67 5.72
C GLU A 63 -5.64 -31.67 4.74
N ALA A 64 -6.10 -32.14 3.59
CA ALA A 64 -6.69 -31.28 2.56
C ALA A 64 -8.18 -31.07 2.81
N GLY A 65 -8.65 -29.83 2.68
CA GLY A 65 -10.07 -29.45 2.73
C GLY A 65 -10.56 -28.90 1.39
N VAL A 66 -11.87 -29.03 1.14
CA VAL A 66 -12.52 -28.34 0.02
C VAL A 66 -12.38 -26.83 0.20
N GLY A 67 -12.11 -26.10 -0.88
CA GLY A 67 -11.94 -24.64 -0.86
C GLY A 67 -10.61 -24.13 -0.30
N TYR A 68 -9.71 -25.02 0.14
CA TYR A 68 -8.36 -24.65 0.56
C TYR A 68 -7.57 -24.08 -0.63
N ALA A 69 -6.77 -23.06 -0.35
CA ALA A 69 -5.84 -22.51 -1.33
C ALA A 69 -4.89 -23.60 -1.83
N GLN A 70 -4.75 -23.73 -3.14
CA GLN A 70 -3.95 -24.80 -3.73
C GLN A 70 -2.51 -24.38 -4.02
N LYS A 71 -2.26 -23.08 -4.20
CA LYS A 71 -0.97 -22.55 -4.60
C LYS A 71 -0.59 -21.31 -3.78
N HIS A 72 0.66 -21.24 -3.37
CA HIS A 72 1.29 -19.97 -3.02
C HIS A 72 1.50 -19.16 -4.30
N GLN A 73 1.51 -17.84 -4.15
CA GLN A 73 1.87 -16.87 -5.17
C GLN A 73 3.06 -16.09 -4.61
N THR A 74 4.08 -15.79 -5.39
CA THR A 74 5.22 -15.01 -4.88
C THR A 74 5.81 -14.14 -5.95
N ILE A 75 5.83 -12.83 -5.70
CA ILE A 75 6.55 -11.87 -6.55
C ILE A 75 8.01 -12.28 -6.70
N LEU A 76 8.53 -12.21 -7.91
CA LEU A 76 9.91 -12.60 -8.18
C LEU A 76 10.87 -11.45 -7.87
N ASN A 77 11.88 -11.73 -7.05
CA ASN A 77 13.06 -10.87 -6.95
C ASN A 77 13.86 -10.98 -8.23
N LEU A 78 13.97 -9.87 -8.97
CA LEU A 78 14.75 -9.79 -10.19
C LEU A 78 16.14 -9.16 -9.91
N PRO A 79 17.10 -9.38 -10.83
CA PRO A 79 18.46 -8.89 -10.68
C PRO A 79 18.54 -7.40 -10.36
N ASP A 80 19.58 -7.04 -9.64
CA ASP A 80 19.84 -5.65 -9.29
C ASP A 80 20.34 -4.87 -10.51
N LEU A 81 19.52 -3.92 -10.95
CA LEU A 81 19.83 -3.05 -12.08
C LEU A 81 20.92 -2.01 -11.76
N ARG A 82 21.32 -1.85 -10.49
CA ARG A 82 22.34 -0.89 -10.03
C ARG A 82 23.75 -1.48 -9.98
N HIS A 83 23.88 -2.79 -9.97
CA HIS A 83 25.18 -3.46 -9.87
C HIS A 83 26.13 -3.07 -11.02
N ILE A 84 27.40 -2.80 -10.70
CA ILE A 84 28.51 -2.58 -11.65
C ILE A 84 29.80 -3.23 -11.14
N HIS A 85 30.70 -3.59 -12.05
CA HIS A 85 32.06 -3.97 -11.69
C HIS A 85 33.03 -2.87 -12.10
N VAL A 86 33.91 -2.47 -11.17
CA VAL A 86 34.93 -1.45 -11.39
C VAL A 86 36.30 -2.07 -11.10
N THR A 87 37.23 -1.90 -12.04
CA THR A 87 38.61 -2.38 -11.92
C THR A 87 39.61 -1.29 -12.31
N THR A 88 40.80 -1.31 -11.73
CA THR A 88 41.91 -0.48 -12.22
C THR A 88 42.50 -1.06 -13.51
N ASN A 89 43.31 -0.28 -14.23
CA ASN A 89 44.09 -0.78 -15.38
C ASN A 89 45.09 -1.90 -15.00
N THR A 90 45.42 -2.06 -13.72
CA THR A 90 46.26 -3.15 -13.20
C THR A 90 45.46 -4.39 -12.79
N GLY A 91 44.13 -4.37 -12.94
CA GLY A 91 43.24 -5.47 -12.62
C GLY A 91 42.83 -5.56 -11.15
N HIS A 92 43.02 -4.50 -10.36
CA HIS A 92 42.56 -4.48 -8.97
C HIS A 92 41.06 -4.17 -8.94
N HIS A 93 40.28 -5.04 -8.31
CA HIS A 93 38.84 -4.91 -8.21
C HIS A 93 38.45 -4.01 -7.04
N PHE A 94 37.52 -3.09 -7.27
CA PHE A 94 36.83 -2.39 -6.18
C PHE A 94 35.80 -3.35 -5.59
N THR A 95 36.04 -3.79 -4.35
CA THR A 95 35.23 -4.81 -3.65
C THR A 95 34.73 -4.33 -2.30
N ARG A 96 34.96 -3.04 -2.00
CA ARG A 96 34.49 -2.38 -0.78
C ARG A 96 33.92 -1.03 -1.16
N SER A 97 32.86 -0.66 -0.48
CA SER A 97 32.16 0.60 -0.65
C SER A 97 31.54 1.02 0.67
N LYS A 98 31.45 2.32 0.87
CA LYS A 98 30.74 2.93 1.98
C LYS A 98 29.92 4.08 1.45
N ARG A 99 28.60 4.02 1.64
CA ARG A 99 27.71 5.14 1.38
C ARG A 99 28.04 6.26 2.37
N THR A 100 28.36 7.45 1.85
CA THR A 100 28.76 8.62 2.64
C THR A 100 27.71 9.71 2.65
N ALA A 101 26.88 9.78 1.61
CA ALA A 101 25.76 10.70 1.53
C ALA A 101 24.62 10.09 0.72
N THR A 102 23.41 10.56 0.98
CA THR A 102 22.21 10.24 0.21
C THR A 102 21.31 11.45 0.24
N ASP A 103 20.70 11.73 -0.91
CA ASP A 103 19.77 12.81 -1.14
C ASP A 103 18.67 12.28 -2.05
N LEU A 104 17.49 12.02 -1.47
CA LEU A 104 16.28 11.68 -2.21
C LEU A 104 15.39 12.91 -2.25
N ASP A 105 15.34 13.55 -3.41
CA ASP A 105 14.49 14.70 -3.68
C ASP A 105 13.05 14.21 -3.94
N LEU A 106 12.15 14.48 -3.01
CA LEU A 106 10.74 14.07 -3.07
C LEU A 106 9.91 14.93 -4.05
N SER A 107 10.44 16.08 -4.47
CA SER A 107 9.81 16.98 -5.45
C SER A 107 10.04 16.54 -6.90
N SER A 108 11.12 15.79 -7.15
CA SER A 108 11.47 15.28 -8.47
C SER A 108 11.59 13.76 -8.56
N GLY A 109 11.65 13.03 -7.44
CA GLY A 109 11.90 11.59 -7.39
C GLY A 109 13.32 11.18 -7.79
N LYS A 110 14.26 12.13 -7.79
CA LYS A 110 15.67 11.89 -8.10
C LYS A 110 16.41 11.46 -6.83
N LEU A 111 17.14 10.36 -6.93
CA LEU A 111 18.02 9.86 -5.88
C LEU A 111 19.48 10.10 -6.25
N VAL A 112 20.23 10.77 -5.38
CA VAL A 112 21.67 10.98 -5.49
C VAL A 112 22.36 10.37 -4.27
N GLU A 113 23.38 9.56 -4.51
CA GLU A 113 24.11 8.86 -3.45
C GLU A 113 25.62 8.98 -3.68
N ASP A 114 26.37 9.29 -2.63
CA ASP A 114 27.84 9.30 -2.69
C ASP A 114 28.41 8.08 -1.99
N TYR A 115 29.41 7.48 -2.63
CA TYR A 115 30.14 6.32 -2.14
C TYR A 115 31.64 6.60 -2.15
N LEU A 116 32.32 6.17 -1.09
CA LEU A 116 33.75 5.93 -1.11
C LEU A 116 34.00 4.46 -1.42
N THR A 117 34.58 4.16 -2.57
CA THR A 117 34.90 2.79 -2.99
C THR A 117 36.39 2.52 -2.84
N SER A 118 36.75 1.26 -2.57
CA SER A 118 38.14 0.87 -2.44
C SER A 118 38.45 -0.55 -2.92
N THR A 119 39.69 -0.76 -3.35
CA THR A 119 40.27 -2.08 -3.65
C THR A 119 40.86 -2.70 -2.37
N GLU A 120 41.19 -4.00 -2.42
CA GLU A 120 41.93 -4.66 -1.33
C GLU A 120 43.34 -4.09 -1.14
N GLN A 121 43.92 -3.54 -2.20
CA GLN A 121 45.23 -2.90 -2.24
C GLN A 121 45.20 -1.47 -1.66
N GLY A 122 44.02 -0.95 -1.31
CA GLY A 122 43.85 0.35 -0.69
C GLY A 122 43.73 1.52 -1.67
N GLU A 123 43.54 1.26 -2.97
CA GLU A 123 43.19 2.29 -3.93
C GLU A 123 41.76 2.76 -3.69
N THR A 124 41.50 4.06 -3.81
CA THR A 124 40.21 4.66 -3.52
C THR A 124 39.76 5.61 -4.63
N VAL A 125 38.46 5.57 -4.90
CA VAL A 125 37.75 6.42 -5.85
C VAL A 125 36.45 6.87 -5.17
N ARG A 126 36.01 8.10 -5.47
CA ARG A 126 34.67 8.56 -5.08
C ARG A 126 33.72 8.30 -6.23
N MET A 127 32.55 7.75 -5.91
CA MET A 127 31.52 7.42 -6.88
C MET A 127 30.20 8.08 -6.46
N THR A 128 29.68 8.97 -7.29
CA THR A 128 28.34 9.53 -7.14
C THR A 128 27.38 8.78 -8.06
N VAL A 129 26.28 8.30 -7.51
CA VAL A 129 25.24 7.57 -8.22
C VAL A 129 24.01 8.46 -8.29
N THR A 130 23.50 8.73 -9.49
CA THR A 130 22.26 9.46 -9.70
C THR A 130 21.26 8.55 -10.38
N SER A 131 20.06 8.39 -9.84
CA SER A 131 19.01 7.58 -10.48
C SER A 131 17.65 8.23 -10.42
N VAL A 132 16.80 7.92 -11.40
CA VAL A 132 15.44 8.43 -11.50
C VAL A 132 14.52 7.42 -12.18
N MET A 133 13.27 7.38 -11.73
CA MET A 133 12.22 6.51 -12.26
C MET A 133 11.30 7.30 -13.19
N GLY A 134 11.03 6.79 -14.40
CA GLY A 134 10.00 7.34 -15.26
C GLY A 134 8.62 7.13 -14.63
N GLN A 135 7.81 8.18 -14.56
CA GLN A 135 6.49 8.15 -13.94
C GLN A 135 5.36 8.08 -14.96
N GLN A 136 5.42 8.85 -16.06
CA GLN A 136 4.51 8.67 -17.19
C GLN A 136 5.10 7.66 -18.18
N ARG A 137 6.42 7.65 -18.30
CA ARG A 137 7.19 6.60 -19.00
C ARG A 137 7.46 5.43 -18.06
N SER A 138 6.39 4.77 -17.59
CA SER A 138 6.44 3.78 -16.52
C SER A 138 7.31 2.54 -16.80
N ASN A 139 7.72 2.32 -18.04
CA ASN A 139 8.64 1.24 -18.39
C ASN A 139 10.12 1.61 -18.23
N PHE A 140 10.48 2.86 -17.90
CA PHE A 140 11.88 3.31 -17.94
C PHE A 140 12.44 3.73 -16.58
N TRP A 141 13.71 3.42 -16.36
CA TRP A 141 14.54 3.88 -15.24
C TRP A 141 15.94 4.22 -15.73
N ALA A 142 16.54 5.30 -15.24
CA ALA A 142 17.88 5.70 -15.64
C ALA A 142 18.81 5.84 -14.43
N ILE A 143 20.10 5.60 -14.68
CA ILE A 143 21.16 5.68 -13.67
C ILE A 143 22.46 6.20 -14.28
N GLY A 144 23.11 7.12 -13.57
CA GLY A 144 24.43 7.65 -13.88
C GLY A 144 25.44 7.34 -12.76
N TYR A 145 26.67 7.01 -13.13
CA TYR A 145 27.80 6.83 -12.20
C TYR A 145 28.88 7.83 -12.55
N THR A 146 29.15 8.74 -11.63
CA THR A 146 30.21 9.75 -11.75
C THR A 146 31.39 9.34 -10.87
N PHE A 147 32.54 9.08 -11.50
CA PHE A 147 33.77 8.71 -10.81
C PHE A 147 34.69 9.91 -10.68
N ALA A 148 35.17 10.17 -9.46
CA ALA A 148 36.15 11.21 -9.17
C ALA A 148 37.35 10.60 -8.41
N PRO A 149 38.58 11.10 -8.63
CA PRO A 149 39.77 10.56 -7.99
C PRO A 149 39.67 10.61 -6.46
N GLY A 150 40.04 9.50 -5.82
CA GLY A 150 40.38 9.43 -4.40
C GLY A 150 41.89 9.52 -4.24
N ASN A 151 42.51 8.46 -3.71
CA ASN A 151 43.97 8.30 -3.77
C ASN A 151 44.45 7.69 -5.11
N TYR A 152 43.54 7.12 -5.90
CA TYR A 152 43.80 6.61 -7.24
C TYR A 152 43.29 7.59 -8.30
N ALA A 153 44.13 7.83 -9.31
CA ALA A 153 43.86 8.75 -10.42
C ALA A 153 44.36 8.15 -11.75
N GLY A 154 44.32 6.82 -11.88
CA GLY A 154 44.63 6.12 -13.13
C GLY A 154 43.36 5.77 -13.91
N GLY A 155 43.51 4.98 -14.97
CA GLY A 155 42.38 4.45 -15.72
C GLY A 155 41.61 3.40 -14.94
N LEU A 156 40.28 3.43 -15.11
CA LEU A 156 39.32 2.46 -14.63
C LEU A 156 38.69 1.74 -15.82
N LEU A 157 38.42 0.45 -15.65
CA LEU A 157 37.61 -0.35 -16.53
C LEU A 157 36.32 -0.73 -15.80
N ILE A 158 35.20 -0.29 -16.34
CA ILE A 158 33.85 -0.51 -15.82
C ILE A 158 33.14 -1.52 -16.73
N SER A 159 32.43 -2.47 -16.11
CA SER A 159 31.50 -3.35 -16.80
C SER A 159 30.16 -3.38 -16.08
N LYS A 160 29.08 -3.33 -16.85
CA LYS A 160 27.70 -3.39 -16.38
C LYS A 160 26.90 -4.35 -17.24
N SER A 161 26.25 -5.30 -16.59
CA SER A 161 25.29 -6.20 -17.21
C SER A 161 24.24 -6.58 -16.19
N ILE A 162 23.02 -6.86 -16.65
CA ILE A 162 22.00 -7.52 -15.84
C ILE A 162 22.51 -8.92 -15.50
N ALA A 163 22.70 -9.19 -14.20
CA ALA A 163 23.15 -10.48 -13.72
C ALA A 163 22.10 -11.56 -13.97
N VAL A 164 22.53 -12.78 -14.28
CA VAL A 164 21.65 -13.94 -14.27
C VAL A 164 21.64 -14.50 -12.85
N PRO A 165 20.47 -14.70 -12.21
CA PRO A 165 20.40 -15.32 -10.90
C PRO A 165 21.10 -16.68 -10.91
N ALA A 166 22.05 -16.88 -10.00
CA ALA A 166 22.45 -18.23 -9.59
C ALA A 166 21.32 -18.81 -8.71
N GLU A 167 21.26 -20.13 -8.56
CA GLU A 167 20.30 -20.78 -7.64
C GLU A 167 20.31 -20.05 -6.28
N VAL A 168 19.19 -19.40 -5.94
CA VAL A 168 19.08 -18.63 -4.69
C VAL A 168 18.71 -19.59 -3.58
N GLU A 169 19.56 -19.71 -2.56
CA GLU A 169 19.17 -20.35 -1.31
C GLU A 169 18.26 -19.40 -0.52
N ALA A 170 17.02 -19.83 -0.26
CA ALA A 170 16.15 -19.11 0.66
C ALA A 170 16.45 -19.50 2.10
N ILE A 171 16.45 -18.52 3.00
CA ILE A 171 16.49 -18.77 4.44
C ILE A 171 15.07 -19.15 4.88
N ALA A 172 14.89 -20.38 5.36
CA ALA A 172 13.63 -20.83 5.93
C ALA A 172 13.24 -19.91 7.11
N SER A 173 12.03 -19.34 7.08
CA SER A 173 11.49 -18.49 8.13
C SER A 173 10.12 -18.99 8.59
N ALA A 174 9.92 -19.02 9.91
CA ALA A 174 8.61 -19.29 10.51
C ALA A 174 7.70 -18.04 10.54
N ASP A 175 8.26 -16.85 10.28
CA ASP A 175 7.51 -15.60 10.21
C ASP A 175 6.69 -15.54 8.91
N PRO A 176 5.33 -15.52 8.97
CA PRO A 176 4.46 -15.50 7.79
C PRO A 176 4.53 -14.19 6.98
N ARG A 177 5.24 -13.17 7.50
CA ARG A 177 5.43 -11.86 6.84
C ARG A 177 6.61 -11.89 5.86
N LYS A 178 7.48 -12.90 5.92
CA LYS A 178 8.64 -13.05 5.04
C LYS A 178 8.30 -13.84 3.77
N THR A 179 9.02 -13.52 2.70
CA THR A 179 8.89 -14.14 1.37
C THR A 179 9.34 -15.60 1.36
N ARG A 180 8.60 -16.48 0.69
CA ARG A 180 9.04 -17.85 0.40
C ARG A 180 9.69 -17.96 -0.99
N LEU A 181 10.36 -19.07 -1.27
CA LEU A 181 10.91 -19.31 -2.60
C LEU A 181 9.87 -19.98 -3.50
N ALA A 182 9.56 -19.37 -4.63
CA ALA A 182 8.65 -19.94 -5.63
C ALA A 182 9.36 -20.61 -6.82
N GLY A 183 10.68 -20.81 -6.73
CA GLY A 183 11.51 -21.37 -7.80
C GLY A 183 12.34 -20.30 -8.52
N VAL A 184 13.33 -20.73 -9.31
CA VAL A 184 14.16 -19.84 -10.13
C VAL A 184 13.49 -19.67 -11.50
N PRO A 185 13.30 -18.44 -12.01
CA PRO A 185 12.73 -18.25 -13.34
C PRO A 185 13.69 -18.69 -14.45
N ILE A 186 13.16 -18.89 -15.65
CA ILE A 186 13.97 -19.15 -16.85
C ILE A 186 14.48 -17.80 -17.38
N CYS A 187 15.80 -17.64 -17.40
CA CYS A 187 16.45 -16.38 -17.78
C CYS A 187 17.26 -16.55 -19.08
N GLU A 188 17.02 -15.68 -20.05
CA GLU A 188 17.73 -15.63 -21.32
C GLU A 188 18.41 -14.26 -21.45
N THR A 189 19.73 -14.25 -21.61
CA THR A 189 20.47 -13.01 -21.85
C THR A 189 21.05 -12.97 -23.26
N THR A 190 21.00 -11.81 -23.90
CA THR A 190 21.56 -11.61 -25.24
C THR A 190 22.09 -10.18 -25.36
N PHE A 191 23.32 -10.02 -25.85
CA PHE A 191 23.81 -8.71 -26.29
C PHE A 191 23.37 -8.48 -27.73
N LEU A 192 22.48 -7.51 -27.94
CA LEU A 192 21.99 -7.14 -29.27
C LEU A 192 22.98 -6.23 -30.00
N ALA A 193 23.73 -5.43 -29.24
CA ALA A 193 24.85 -4.63 -29.67
C ALA A 193 25.86 -4.51 -28.52
N ALA A 194 27.01 -3.87 -28.76
CA ALA A 194 28.02 -3.68 -27.71
C ALA A 194 27.50 -2.85 -26.53
N ASP A 195 26.57 -1.94 -26.79
CA ASP A 195 25.96 -0.98 -25.88
C ASP A 195 24.53 -1.38 -25.42
N LEU A 196 24.03 -2.55 -25.85
CA LEU A 196 22.65 -2.98 -25.58
C LEU A 196 22.55 -4.45 -25.20
N GLN A 197 22.12 -4.71 -23.97
CA GLN A 197 21.80 -6.03 -23.45
C GLN A 197 20.28 -6.20 -23.36
N ARG A 198 19.79 -7.35 -23.80
CA ARG A 198 18.43 -7.83 -23.53
C ARG A 198 18.50 -8.94 -22.48
N TYR A 199 17.62 -8.86 -21.51
CA TYR A 199 17.43 -9.86 -20.46
C TYR A 199 15.95 -10.24 -20.42
N HIS A 200 15.65 -11.51 -20.67
CA HIS A 200 14.29 -12.00 -20.80
C HIS A 200 14.04 -13.06 -19.73
N VAL A 201 12.93 -12.91 -19.02
CA VAL A 201 12.58 -13.74 -17.86
C VAL A 201 11.23 -14.39 -18.10
N LYS A 202 11.15 -15.70 -17.91
CA LYS A 202 9.91 -16.48 -18.01
C LYS A 202 9.68 -17.24 -16.71
N THR A 203 8.43 -17.31 -16.32
CA THR A 203 7.97 -18.16 -15.21
C THR A 203 7.63 -19.56 -15.72
N HIS A 204 7.79 -20.54 -14.84
CA HIS A 204 7.46 -21.93 -15.09
C HIS A 204 5.96 -22.19 -14.99
N ASN A 205 5.28 -21.77 -13.91
CA ASN A 205 3.90 -22.20 -13.66
C ASN A 205 2.88 -21.14 -14.07
N THR A 206 3.15 -19.86 -13.83
CA THR A 206 2.23 -18.77 -14.22
C THR A 206 2.29 -18.45 -15.72
N LYS A 207 3.34 -18.90 -16.42
CA LYS A 207 3.56 -18.66 -17.86
C LYS A 207 3.54 -17.17 -18.22
N GLN A 208 3.97 -16.33 -17.30
CA GLN A 208 4.29 -14.93 -17.51
C GLN A 208 5.71 -14.78 -18.07
N ALA A 209 5.91 -13.76 -18.91
CA ALA A 209 7.24 -13.33 -19.31
C ALA A 209 7.38 -11.81 -19.28
N VAL A 210 8.61 -11.35 -19.05
CA VAL A 210 9.00 -9.94 -19.12
C VAL A 210 10.32 -9.81 -19.84
N THR A 211 10.47 -8.76 -20.64
CA THR A 211 11.73 -8.38 -21.29
C THR A 211 12.26 -7.10 -20.68
N LEU A 212 13.53 -7.11 -20.28
CA LEU A 212 14.30 -5.97 -19.85
C LEU A 212 15.35 -5.64 -20.90
N TYR A 213 15.59 -4.36 -21.15
CA TYR A 213 16.73 -3.87 -21.91
C TYR A 213 17.60 -3.00 -21.02
N LEU A 214 18.91 -3.21 -21.05
CA LEU A 214 19.91 -2.31 -20.47
C LEU A 214 20.69 -1.69 -21.63
N GLY A 215 20.59 -0.36 -21.77
CA GLY A 215 21.30 0.42 -22.78
C GLY A 215 22.31 1.38 -22.15
N LEU A 216 23.48 1.53 -22.78
CA LEU A 216 24.43 2.59 -22.47
C LEU A 216 24.02 3.87 -23.24
N LEU A 217 23.91 4.99 -22.53
CA LEU A 217 23.59 6.30 -23.13
C LEU A 217 24.85 7.06 -23.58
N THR A 218 26.00 6.75 -23.00
CA THR A 218 27.28 7.38 -23.35
C THR A 218 27.81 6.83 -24.67
N ALA A 219 27.75 7.64 -25.73
CA ALA A 219 28.25 7.27 -27.06
C ALA A 219 29.76 6.98 -27.00
N GLN A 220 30.18 5.78 -27.44
CA GLN A 220 31.56 5.30 -27.71
C GLN A 220 32.05 4.09 -26.89
N ALA A 221 31.24 3.47 -26.02
CA ALA A 221 31.71 2.33 -25.22
C ALA A 221 30.80 1.08 -25.28
N SER A 222 31.36 -0.05 -24.86
CA SER A 222 30.67 -1.33 -24.68
C SER A 222 30.14 -1.43 -23.25
N LEU A 223 29.00 -2.09 -23.03
CA LEU A 223 28.48 -2.42 -21.69
C LEU A 223 29.51 -3.15 -20.83
N LEU A 224 30.36 -3.98 -21.44
CA LEU A 224 31.33 -4.83 -20.74
C LEU A 224 32.72 -4.21 -20.63
N GLN A 225 33.01 -3.12 -21.34
CA GLN A 225 34.33 -2.49 -21.37
C GLN A 225 34.19 -0.97 -21.57
N GLN A 226 33.90 -0.23 -20.50
CA GLN A 226 34.02 1.23 -20.49
C GLN A 226 35.31 1.65 -19.82
N SER A 227 36.09 2.50 -20.50
CA SER A 227 37.30 3.09 -19.93
C SER A 227 37.00 4.48 -19.40
N VAL A 228 37.37 4.74 -18.14
CA VAL A 228 37.31 6.08 -17.51
C VAL A 228 38.72 6.44 -17.07
N ASP A 229 39.27 7.57 -17.54
CA ASP A 229 40.61 8.02 -17.16
C ASP A 229 40.52 9.16 -16.14
N LEU A 230 40.92 8.87 -14.89
CA LEU A 230 40.91 9.86 -13.80
C LEU A 230 42.22 10.67 -13.69
N SER A 231 43.14 10.56 -14.66
CA SER A 231 44.45 11.21 -14.60
C SER A 231 44.39 12.74 -14.72
N ASP A 232 43.34 13.28 -15.34
CA ASP A 232 43.03 14.71 -15.40
C ASP A 232 42.48 15.27 -14.08
N ARG A 233 42.22 14.38 -13.11
CA ARG A 233 41.62 14.66 -11.81
C ARG A 233 40.24 15.32 -11.87
N GLN A 234 39.52 15.15 -12.97
CA GLN A 234 38.13 15.58 -13.11
C GLN A 234 37.17 14.42 -12.86
N PRO A 235 35.90 14.70 -12.52
CA PRO A 235 34.85 13.70 -12.50
C PRO A 235 34.44 13.28 -13.93
N HIS A 236 34.17 11.99 -14.12
CA HIS A 236 33.71 11.42 -15.39
C HIS A 236 32.46 10.57 -15.18
N THR A 237 31.46 10.73 -16.06
CA THR A 237 30.13 10.11 -15.89
C THR A 237 29.83 9.07 -16.97
N LEU A 238 29.29 7.93 -16.54
CA LEU A 238 28.69 6.91 -17.39
C LEU A 238 27.19 6.84 -17.11
N GLU A 239 26.37 6.88 -18.16
CA GLU A 239 24.91 6.87 -18.04
C GLU A 239 24.30 5.65 -18.72
N TYR A 240 23.30 5.07 -18.06
CA TYR A 240 22.55 3.91 -18.54
C TYR A 240 21.06 4.15 -18.39
N GLU A 241 20.30 3.48 -19.24
CA GLU A 241 18.85 3.43 -19.16
C GLU A 241 18.40 1.97 -19.21
N VAL A 242 17.40 1.64 -18.40
CA VAL A 242 16.75 0.35 -18.37
C VAL A 242 15.30 0.51 -18.80
N TYR A 243 14.88 -0.34 -19.73
CA TYR A 243 13.47 -0.54 -20.05
C TYR A 243 12.99 -1.85 -19.42
N VAL A 244 11.82 -1.83 -18.78
CA VAL A 244 11.10 -2.97 -18.20
C VAL A 244 9.76 -3.09 -18.90
N GLY A 245 9.64 -4.10 -19.77
CA GLY A 245 8.42 -4.32 -20.54
C GLY A 245 7.22 -4.74 -19.71
N ASP A 246 6.06 -4.74 -20.34
CA ASP A 246 4.82 -5.22 -19.74
C ASP A 246 4.87 -6.74 -19.51
N ILE A 247 4.07 -7.21 -18.56
CA ILE A 247 3.94 -8.64 -18.28
C ILE A 247 3.09 -9.30 -19.37
N SER A 248 3.71 -10.14 -20.19
CA SER A 248 3.00 -10.95 -21.16
C SER A 248 2.47 -12.25 -20.53
N ARG A 249 1.53 -12.90 -21.22
CA ARG A 249 0.96 -14.20 -20.81
C ARG A 249 1.35 -15.28 -21.83
N GLN A 250 1.27 -16.54 -21.44
CA GLN A 250 1.63 -17.69 -22.28
C GLN A 250 3.10 -17.69 -22.75
N ASN A 251 3.99 -17.00 -22.03
CA ASN A 251 5.38 -16.78 -22.42
C ASN A 251 5.53 -16.22 -23.85
N THR A 252 4.52 -15.50 -24.35
CA THR A 252 4.65 -14.80 -25.62
C THR A 252 5.61 -13.65 -25.42
N ILE A 253 6.59 -13.52 -26.30
CA ILE A 253 7.50 -12.39 -26.25
C ILE A 253 6.67 -11.14 -26.59
N ASP A 254 6.99 -9.99 -26.00
CA ASP A 254 6.90 -8.72 -26.73
C ASP A 254 8.28 -8.47 -27.36
N PRO A 255 8.59 -9.05 -28.55
CA PRO A 255 9.86 -8.85 -29.21
C PRO A 255 9.88 -7.53 -29.99
N SER A 256 8.82 -6.71 -29.87
CA SER A 256 8.54 -5.56 -30.73
C SER A 256 8.79 -4.20 -30.09
N ALA A 257 9.01 -4.12 -28.77
CA ALA A 257 9.44 -2.87 -28.16
C ALA A 257 10.84 -2.49 -28.66
N MET A 258 10.89 -1.54 -29.60
CA MET A 258 12.12 -0.86 -29.99
C MET A 258 12.65 -0.11 -28.76
N PHE A 259 13.81 -0.52 -28.24
CA PHE A 259 14.51 0.29 -27.24
C PHE A 259 15.07 1.52 -27.95
N VAL A 260 14.40 2.65 -27.77
CA VAL A 260 14.93 3.95 -28.16
C VAL A 260 15.33 4.65 -26.87
N PRO A 261 16.63 4.80 -26.61
CA PRO A 261 17.08 5.43 -25.38
C PRO A 261 16.52 6.85 -25.28
N THR A 262 16.07 7.24 -24.10
CA THR A 262 15.70 8.64 -23.83
C THR A 262 16.96 9.39 -23.40
N SER A 263 17.03 9.80 -22.15
CA SER A 263 18.21 10.33 -21.46
C SER A 263 17.87 10.46 -19.99
N LEU A 264 18.89 10.53 -19.13
CA LEU A 264 18.70 10.80 -17.71
C LEU A 264 17.93 12.12 -17.48
N ASP A 265 18.28 13.16 -18.24
CA ASP A 265 17.62 14.48 -18.16
C ASP A 265 16.13 14.44 -18.54
N ALA A 266 15.78 13.70 -19.59
CA ALA A 266 14.41 13.60 -20.05
C ALA A 266 13.53 12.79 -19.08
N LEU A 267 14.05 11.71 -18.50
CA LEU A 267 13.35 10.98 -17.44
C LEU A 267 13.26 11.78 -16.13
N THR A 268 14.27 12.61 -15.84
CA THR A 268 14.21 13.56 -14.72
C THR A 268 13.11 14.59 -14.92
N ALA A 269 12.93 15.10 -16.15
CA ALA A 269 11.83 15.99 -16.48
C ALA A 269 10.47 15.29 -16.35
N ASP A 270 10.32 14.07 -16.89
CA ASP A 270 9.11 13.24 -16.78
C ASP A 270 8.70 13.01 -15.32
N SER A 271 9.66 12.60 -14.48
CA SER A 271 9.43 12.37 -13.06
C SER A 271 9.04 13.66 -12.33
N ARG A 272 9.76 14.76 -12.57
CA ARG A 272 9.45 16.07 -11.98
C ARG A 272 8.05 16.55 -12.34
N ASP A 273 7.64 16.43 -13.59
CA ASP A 273 6.31 16.88 -14.04
C ASP A 273 5.20 16.07 -13.35
N PHE A 274 5.40 14.76 -13.17
CA PHE A 274 4.49 13.91 -12.41
C PHE A 274 4.41 14.32 -10.93
N TRP A 275 5.56 14.50 -10.26
CA TRP A 275 5.57 14.87 -8.85
C TRP A 275 5.01 16.27 -8.60
N GLN A 276 5.25 17.22 -9.51
CA GLN A 276 4.61 18.53 -9.45
C GLN A 276 3.08 18.43 -9.53
N ASP A 277 2.53 17.59 -10.41
CA ASP A 277 1.08 17.33 -10.44
C ASP A 277 0.58 16.70 -9.14
N VAL A 278 1.27 15.67 -8.62
CA VAL A 278 0.92 15.02 -7.34
C VAL A 278 0.85 16.05 -6.23
N TRP A 279 1.93 16.81 -6.00
CA TRP A 279 1.99 17.79 -4.92
C TRP A 279 1.02 18.96 -5.11
N GLN A 280 0.73 19.37 -6.35
CA GLN A 280 -0.31 20.37 -6.60
C GLN A 280 -1.67 19.99 -6.02
N ARG A 281 -2.01 18.69 -5.98
CA ARG A 281 -3.31 18.20 -5.49
C ARG A 281 -3.25 17.41 -4.17
N SER A 282 -2.07 17.12 -3.64
CA SER A 282 -1.91 16.34 -2.40
C SER A 282 -0.86 16.86 -1.41
N GLU A 283 -0.38 18.10 -1.55
CA GLU A 283 0.54 18.72 -0.59
C GLU A 283 0.02 18.61 0.85
N VAL A 284 0.92 18.35 1.80
CA VAL A 284 0.64 18.29 3.24
C VAL A 284 1.77 18.97 4.00
N ALA A 285 1.56 20.16 4.53
CA ALA A 285 2.57 20.86 5.34
C ALA A 285 2.21 20.86 6.82
N VAL A 286 3.18 20.49 7.65
CA VAL A 286 3.11 20.42 9.11
C VAL A 286 4.07 21.43 9.73
N GLU A 287 3.55 22.52 10.29
CA GLU A 287 4.39 23.52 10.96
C GLU A 287 4.59 23.16 12.44
N GLY A 288 5.85 23.20 12.88
CA GLY A 288 6.24 23.00 14.28
C GLY A 288 7.00 21.71 14.54
N ASN A 289 7.15 20.83 13.53
CA ASN A 289 7.99 19.64 13.60
C ASN A 289 8.47 19.24 12.19
N ASP A 290 9.67 19.68 11.81
CA ASP A 290 10.24 19.48 10.46
C ASP A 290 10.49 17.99 10.16
N GLU A 291 10.84 17.19 11.18
CA GLU A 291 11.02 15.73 11.03
C GLU A 291 9.70 15.05 10.67
N LEU A 292 8.61 15.45 11.32
CA LEU A 292 7.28 14.93 11.03
C LEU A 292 6.79 15.40 9.66
N ASP A 293 7.05 16.65 9.30
CA ASP A 293 6.72 17.19 7.99
C ASP A 293 7.38 16.36 6.88
N LEU A 294 8.69 16.14 6.97
CA LEU A 294 9.44 15.29 6.04
C LEU A 294 8.91 13.85 6.02
N ALA A 295 8.59 13.26 7.18
CA ALA A 295 8.07 11.90 7.26
C ALA A 295 6.74 11.74 6.50
N ILE A 296 5.85 12.72 6.56
CA ILE A 296 4.58 12.68 5.85
C ILE A 296 4.76 12.85 4.34
N HIS A 297 5.65 13.75 3.92
CA HIS A 297 6.01 13.85 2.50
C HIS A 297 6.60 12.54 1.97
N TYR A 298 7.48 11.90 2.74
CA TYR A 298 8.01 10.59 2.40
C TYR A 298 6.90 9.53 2.26
N ASN A 299 5.95 9.48 3.19
CA ASN A 299 4.85 8.53 3.13
C ASN A 299 3.96 8.73 1.90
N VAL A 300 3.62 9.99 1.58
CA VAL A 300 2.84 10.34 0.38
C VAL A 300 3.61 10.01 -0.90
N PHE A 301 4.91 10.29 -0.93
CA PHE A 301 5.79 9.92 -2.04
C PHE A 301 5.76 8.40 -2.26
N GLN A 302 6.02 7.60 -1.22
CA GLN A 302 6.08 6.14 -1.35
C GLN A 302 4.72 5.50 -1.70
N LEU A 303 3.59 6.05 -1.23
CA LEU A 303 2.26 5.60 -1.67
C LEU A 303 2.08 5.73 -3.18
N ASN A 304 2.43 6.89 -3.76
CA ASN A 304 2.30 7.12 -5.21
C ASN A 304 3.27 6.24 -6.03
N GLN A 305 4.45 5.92 -5.48
CA GLN A 305 5.40 5.00 -6.12
C GLN A 305 4.88 3.54 -6.15
N ALA A 306 4.14 3.12 -5.13
CA ALA A 306 3.70 1.73 -4.98
C ALA A 306 2.41 1.39 -5.75
N ALA A 307 1.58 2.37 -6.09
CA ALA A 307 0.25 2.13 -6.61
C ALA A 307 0.22 1.77 -8.10
N GLY A 308 -0.32 0.59 -8.42
CA GLY A 308 -0.63 0.15 -9.78
C GLY A 308 -1.60 1.12 -10.50
N ARG A 309 -1.41 1.30 -11.82
CA ARG A 309 -2.06 2.36 -12.61
C ARG A 309 -2.82 1.86 -13.83
N ASP A 310 -2.90 0.54 -14.02
CA ASP A 310 -3.33 -0.10 -15.27
C ASP A 310 -4.64 -0.91 -15.15
N GLY A 311 -5.21 -0.97 -13.95
CA GLY A 311 -6.39 -1.77 -13.66
C GLY A 311 -6.14 -3.28 -13.62
N ARG A 312 -4.89 -3.74 -13.76
CA ARG A 312 -4.47 -5.15 -13.69
C ARG A 312 -3.59 -5.45 -12.49
N THR A 313 -3.01 -4.41 -11.90
CA THR A 313 -2.17 -4.46 -10.70
C THR A 313 -2.79 -3.60 -9.60
N ASN A 314 -2.36 -3.85 -8.35
CA ASN A 314 -2.82 -3.15 -7.17
C ASN A 314 -1.60 -2.77 -6.31
N ILE A 315 -1.79 -2.39 -5.05
CA ILE A 315 -0.73 -2.00 -4.10
C ILE A 315 -0.39 -3.21 -3.24
N ALA A 316 0.82 -3.75 -3.41
CA ALA A 316 1.31 -4.79 -2.51
C ALA A 316 1.48 -4.25 -1.09
N ALA A 317 1.29 -5.09 -0.07
CA ALA A 317 1.44 -4.68 1.34
C ALA A 317 2.81 -4.07 1.67
N LYS A 318 3.86 -4.50 0.94
CA LYS A 318 5.23 -3.96 1.00
C LYS A 318 5.64 -3.08 -0.20
N GLY A 319 4.65 -2.72 -1.03
CA GLY A 319 4.85 -1.98 -2.27
C GLY A 319 5.85 -2.69 -3.19
N LEU A 320 6.63 -1.89 -3.92
CA LEU A 320 7.73 -2.38 -4.76
C LEU A 320 9.10 -2.09 -4.12
N SER A 321 9.11 -2.00 -2.79
CA SER A 321 10.28 -1.67 -1.98
C SER A 321 10.96 -2.91 -1.38
N GLY A 322 10.27 -4.04 -1.32
CA GLY A 322 10.75 -5.31 -0.78
C GLY A 322 9.75 -6.43 -1.06
N SER A 323 10.19 -7.68 -0.93
CA SER A 323 9.36 -8.84 -1.27
C SER A 323 8.49 -9.36 -0.13
N GLY A 324 8.57 -8.76 1.07
CA GLY A 324 7.75 -9.15 2.22
C GLY A 324 6.26 -9.18 1.86
N TYR A 325 5.50 -10.07 2.53
CA TYR A 325 4.14 -10.44 2.13
C TYR A 325 4.00 -10.92 0.67
N GLU A 326 5.11 -11.35 0.04
CA GLU A 326 5.13 -12.04 -1.25
C GLU A 326 4.56 -11.24 -2.43
N GLY A 327 4.44 -9.91 -2.28
CA GLY A 327 3.84 -9.02 -3.27
C GLY A 327 2.31 -9.11 -3.35
N HIS A 328 1.65 -9.67 -2.33
CA HIS A 328 0.19 -9.83 -2.32
C HIS A 328 -0.54 -8.52 -2.03
N TYR A 329 -1.76 -8.45 -2.58
CA TYR A 329 -2.75 -7.43 -2.30
C TYR A 329 -3.75 -7.96 -1.26
N PHE A 330 -4.11 -7.08 -0.33
CA PHE A 330 -4.99 -7.36 0.82
C PHE A 330 -6.10 -6.31 0.88
N TRP A 331 -7.04 -6.46 1.82
CA TRP A 331 -8.02 -5.44 2.20
C TRP A 331 -7.37 -4.10 2.63
N ASP A 332 -6.08 -4.12 3.00
CA ASP A 332 -5.22 -2.97 3.24
C ASP A 332 -5.36 -1.87 2.16
N THR A 333 -5.47 -2.28 0.89
CA THR A 333 -5.64 -1.35 -0.22
C THR A 333 -6.87 -0.51 0.01
N GLU A 334 -8.03 -1.14 0.13
CA GLU A 334 -9.32 -0.46 0.16
C GLU A 334 -9.49 0.37 1.43
N MET A 335 -8.99 -0.12 2.57
CA MET A 335 -9.27 0.51 3.86
C MET A 335 -8.24 1.57 4.31
N TYR A 336 -6.99 1.44 3.89
CA TYR A 336 -5.91 2.33 4.37
C TYR A 336 -5.26 3.16 3.27
N MET A 337 -5.12 2.63 2.06
CA MET A 337 -4.36 3.30 0.98
C MET A 337 -5.25 4.02 -0.03
N LEU A 338 -6.33 3.37 -0.46
CA LEU A 338 -7.26 3.88 -1.45
C LEU A 338 -7.94 5.20 -1.04
N PRO A 339 -8.28 5.46 0.24
CA PRO A 339 -8.84 6.75 0.64
C PRO A 339 -7.93 7.93 0.23
N TYR A 340 -6.61 7.82 0.41
CA TYR A 340 -5.67 8.84 -0.06
C TYR A 340 -5.87 9.12 -1.56
N PHE A 341 -5.97 8.08 -2.39
CA PHE A 341 -6.16 8.25 -3.83
C PHE A 341 -7.55 8.77 -4.19
N ILE A 342 -8.62 8.34 -3.51
CA ILE A 342 -9.98 8.89 -3.74
C ILE A 342 -9.97 10.41 -3.57
N TYR A 343 -9.25 10.88 -2.55
CA TYR A 343 -9.17 12.30 -2.21
C TYR A 343 -8.00 13.03 -2.84
N THR A 344 -7.20 12.43 -3.72
CA THR A 344 -6.06 13.14 -4.33
C THR A 344 -5.85 12.77 -5.79
N ASN A 345 -5.92 11.48 -6.15
CA ASN A 345 -5.79 10.94 -7.50
C ASN A 345 -6.93 9.99 -7.86
N GLN A 346 -8.09 10.54 -8.20
CA GLN A 346 -9.29 9.76 -8.50
C GLN A 346 -9.09 8.79 -9.67
N GLN A 347 -8.23 9.11 -10.65
CA GLN A 347 -7.93 8.20 -11.75
C GLN A 347 -7.17 6.97 -11.26
N MET A 348 -6.15 7.13 -10.40
CA MET A 348 -5.46 5.99 -9.80
C MET A 348 -6.40 5.19 -8.89
N ALA A 349 -7.24 5.86 -8.09
CA ALA A 349 -8.26 5.18 -7.27
C ALA A 349 -9.19 4.30 -8.12
N ARG A 350 -9.64 4.81 -9.27
CA ARG A 350 -10.45 4.06 -10.23
C ARG A 350 -9.73 2.81 -10.71
N GLN A 351 -8.45 2.89 -11.06
CA GLN A 351 -7.69 1.74 -11.56
C GLN A 351 -7.49 0.67 -10.48
N LEU A 352 -7.25 1.06 -9.22
CA LEU A 352 -7.16 0.12 -8.11
C LEU A 352 -8.49 -0.65 -7.89
N LEU A 353 -9.64 0.01 -8.06
CA LEU A 353 -10.94 -0.66 -8.01
C LEU A 353 -11.24 -1.49 -9.26
N VAL A 354 -10.80 -1.05 -10.45
CA VAL A 354 -10.91 -1.84 -11.69
C VAL A 354 -10.14 -3.16 -11.58
N TYR A 355 -9.02 -3.20 -10.86
CA TYR A 355 -8.33 -4.46 -10.55
C TYR A 355 -9.26 -5.45 -9.83
N ARG A 356 -9.99 -5.01 -8.78
CA ARG A 356 -10.96 -5.86 -8.08
C ARG A 356 -12.03 -6.36 -9.04
N TYR A 357 -12.52 -5.51 -9.93
CA TYR A 357 -13.47 -5.93 -10.96
C TYR A 357 -12.91 -7.01 -11.90
N GLN A 358 -11.65 -6.88 -12.34
CA GLN A 358 -11.02 -7.87 -13.23
C GLN A 358 -10.88 -9.26 -12.58
N ILE A 359 -10.76 -9.34 -11.26
CA ILE A 359 -10.67 -10.61 -10.53
C ILE A 359 -12.02 -11.08 -9.96
N LEU A 360 -13.12 -10.36 -10.17
CA LEU A 360 -14.46 -10.75 -9.73
C LEU A 360 -14.87 -12.17 -10.17
N PRO A 361 -14.55 -12.65 -11.38
CA PRO A 361 -14.81 -14.04 -11.75
C PRO A 361 -14.16 -15.07 -10.81
N LYS A 362 -12.94 -14.79 -10.33
CA LYS A 362 -12.24 -15.64 -9.35
C LYS A 362 -12.87 -15.57 -7.96
N ALA A 363 -13.40 -14.41 -7.59
CA ALA A 363 -14.14 -14.26 -6.35
C ALA A 363 -15.46 -15.07 -6.36
N ARG A 364 -16.17 -15.14 -7.49
CA ARG A 364 -17.34 -16.02 -7.67
C ARG A 364 -16.98 -17.51 -7.55
N GLU A 365 -15.91 -17.94 -8.22
CA GLU A 365 -15.39 -19.32 -8.09
C GLU A 365 -15.09 -19.66 -6.62
N ARG A 366 -14.53 -18.70 -5.88
CA ARG A 366 -14.18 -18.86 -4.47
C ARG A 366 -15.41 -18.93 -3.56
N ALA A 367 -16.42 -18.09 -3.75
CA ALA A 367 -17.68 -18.15 -3.00
C ALA A 367 -18.30 -19.55 -3.12
N HIS A 368 -18.40 -20.09 -4.33
CA HIS A 368 -18.87 -21.46 -4.58
C HIS A 368 -18.01 -22.52 -3.90
N ALA A 369 -16.68 -22.39 -3.96
CA ALA A 369 -15.78 -23.34 -3.32
C ALA A 369 -15.91 -23.37 -1.79
N LEU A 370 -16.43 -22.31 -1.16
CA LEU A 370 -16.70 -22.23 0.27
C LEU A 370 -18.17 -22.47 0.64
N GLY A 371 -18.98 -22.94 -0.31
CA GLY A 371 -20.34 -23.39 -0.05
C GLY A 371 -21.43 -22.35 -0.30
N ALA A 372 -21.11 -21.17 -0.83
CA ALA A 372 -22.13 -20.21 -1.25
C ALA A 372 -22.69 -20.56 -2.65
N ASN A 373 -24.00 -20.42 -2.84
CA ASN A 373 -24.69 -20.69 -4.11
C ASN A 373 -24.75 -19.46 -5.02
N GLN A 374 -24.43 -18.28 -4.51
CA GLN A 374 -24.45 -17.02 -5.26
C GLN A 374 -23.43 -16.03 -4.70
N GLY A 375 -23.20 -14.97 -5.46
CA GLY A 375 -22.31 -13.88 -5.09
C GLY A 375 -20.83 -14.17 -5.30
N ALA A 376 -20.00 -13.28 -4.76
CA ALA A 376 -18.56 -13.32 -4.91
C ALA A 376 -17.88 -13.13 -3.55
N LEU A 377 -16.81 -13.89 -3.33
CA LEU A 377 -15.93 -13.77 -2.17
C LEU A 377 -14.49 -13.54 -2.62
N PHE A 378 -14.00 -12.32 -2.42
CA PHE A 378 -12.63 -11.98 -2.76
C PHE A 378 -11.61 -12.73 -1.89
N ALA A 379 -10.47 -13.06 -2.49
CA ALA A 379 -9.37 -13.69 -1.76
C ALA A 379 -8.76 -12.73 -0.74
N TRP A 380 -8.46 -13.23 0.47
CA TRP A 380 -7.87 -12.43 1.56
C TRP A 380 -6.51 -11.85 1.15
N ARG A 381 -5.68 -12.70 0.52
CA ARG A 381 -4.43 -12.29 -0.10
C ARG A 381 -4.22 -12.94 -1.45
N THR A 382 -3.82 -12.14 -2.42
CA THR A 382 -3.76 -12.57 -3.82
C THR A 382 -2.92 -11.63 -4.68
N ILE A 383 -2.42 -12.13 -5.81
CA ILE A 383 -1.95 -11.35 -6.96
C ILE A 383 -2.89 -11.51 -8.17
N ASN A 384 -3.53 -12.68 -8.34
CA ASN A 384 -4.25 -13.04 -9.57
C ASN A 384 -5.79 -13.23 -9.44
N GLY A 385 -6.31 -13.15 -8.22
CA GLY A 385 -7.70 -13.37 -7.83
C GLY A 385 -7.93 -14.63 -7.00
N GLU A 386 -7.04 -15.63 -7.10
CA GLU A 386 -7.12 -16.87 -6.33
C GLU A 386 -6.48 -16.68 -4.95
N GLU A 387 -7.03 -17.35 -3.94
CA GLU A 387 -6.47 -17.32 -2.58
C GLU A 387 -5.08 -17.94 -2.53
N ALA A 388 -4.15 -17.21 -1.91
CA ALA A 388 -2.77 -17.64 -1.72
C ALA A 388 -2.45 -18.02 -0.25
N SER A 389 -3.39 -17.83 0.69
CA SER A 389 -3.20 -18.15 2.10
C SER A 389 -3.37 -19.64 2.43
N PRO A 390 -2.35 -20.31 3.01
CA PRO A 390 -2.53 -21.62 3.63
C PRO A 390 -3.21 -21.57 5.00
N TYR A 391 -3.38 -20.37 5.59
CA TYR A 391 -3.93 -20.21 6.93
C TYR A 391 -5.34 -19.65 6.81
N PHE A 392 -6.33 -20.55 6.87
CA PHE A 392 -7.74 -20.17 6.76
C PHE A 392 -8.30 -19.44 8.00
N PRO A 393 -7.90 -19.74 9.26
CA PRO A 393 -8.55 -19.15 10.44
C PRO A 393 -8.44 -17.64 10.51
N ALA A 394 -7.26 -17.07 10.24
CA ALA A 394 -7.08 -15.62 10.12
C ALA A 394 -6.73 -15.23 8.68
N GLY A 395 -7.37 -15.87 7.71
CA GLY A 395 -7.21 -15.54 6.29
C GLY A 395 -8.54 -15.69 5.58
N THR A 396 -8.84 -16.91 5.11
CA THR A 396 -10.12 -17.20 4.43
C THR A 396 -11.36 -16.84 5.26
N ALA A 397 -11.31 -16.97 6.59
CA ALA A 397 -12.44 -16.60 7.44
C ALA A 397 -12.60 -15.07 7.64
N GLN A 398 -11.66 -14.26 7.15
CA GLN A 398 -11.79 -12.79 7.11
C GLN A 398 -12.66 -12.36 5.92
N TYR A 399 -13.94 -12.77 5.96
CA TYR A 399 -14.93 -12.46 4.93
C TYR A 399 -15.20 -10.94 4.80
N HIS A 400 -14.84 -10.14 5.80
CA HIS A 400 -15.06 -8.69 5.79
C HIS A 400 -14.43 -7.99 4.57
N ILE A 401 -13.42 -8.57 3.92
CA ILE A 401 -12.82 -8.04 2.68
C ILE A 401 -13.85 -7.71 1.60
N ASP A 402 -14.93 -8.49 1.49
CA ASP A 402 -16.01 -8.21 0.54
C ASP A 402 -16.73 -6.90 0.86
N ALA A 403 -16.99 -6.68 2.14
CA ALA A 403 -17.65 -5.48 2.61
C ALA A 403 -16.70 -4.27 2.63
N ASP A 404 -15.39 -4.48 2.81
CA ASP A 404 -14.35 -3.46 2.66
C ASP A 404 -14.30 -2.94 1.21
N ILE A 405 -14.29 -3.86 0.23
CA ILE A 405 -14.31 -3.52 -1.19
C ILE A 405 -15.59 -2.78 -1.55
N ALA A 406 -16.75 -3.23 -1.06
CA ALA A 406 -18.01 -2.54 -1.28
C ALA A 406 -18.02 -1.13 -0.67
N TYR A 407 -17.55 -0.98 0.57
CA TYR A 407 -17.42 0.32 1.24
C TYR A 407 -16.52 1.26 0.42
N ALA A 408 -15.38 0.77 -0.07
CA ALA A 408 -14.48 1.54 -0.92
C ALA A 408 -15.12 1.98 -2.25
N VAL A 409 -15.91 1.12 -2.90
CA VAL A 409 -16.69 1.48 -4.10
C VAL A 409 -17.70 2.59 -3.78
N GLY A 410 -18.43 2.45 -2.67
CA GLY A 410 -19.38 3.45 -2.20
C GLY A 410 -18.70 4.78 -1.93
N LYS A 411 -17.57 4.80 -1.21
CA LYS A 411 -16.77 5.99 -0.94
C LYS A 411 -16.19 6.62 -2.21
N TYR A 412 -15.70 5.81 -3.15
CA TYR A 412 -15.24 6.32 -4.44
C TYR A 412 -16.37 7.06 -5.18
N TYR A 413 -17.57 6.47 -5.26
CA TYR A 413 -18.69 7.13 -5.90
C TYR A 413 -19.19 8.36 -5.13
N GLU A 414 -19.26 8.26 -3.80
CA GLU A 414 -19.66 9.37 -2.91
C GLU A 414 -18.80 10.60 -3.16
N ILE A 415 -17.52 10.47 -3.53
CA ILE A 415 -16.60 11.60 -3.73
C ILE A 415 -16.43 11.99 -5.20
N THR A 416 -16.39 11.02 -6.12
CA THR A 416 -16.10 11.29 -7.54
C THR A 416 -17.34 11.54 -8.38
N ARG A 417 -18.48 10.98 -7.99
CA ARG A 417 -19.71 10.91 -8.79
C ARG A 417 -19.53 10.27 -10.17
N ASP A 418 -18.52 9.40 -10.31
CA ASP A 418 -18.23 8.64 -11.52
C ASP A 418 -19.27 7.52 -11.71
N LEU A 419 -20.42 7.90 -12.26
CA LEU A 419 -21.52 6.98 -12.57
C LEU A 419 -21.10 5.96 -13.65
N ASP A 420 -20.22 6.34 -14.58
CA ASP A 420 -19.74 5.44 -15.62
C ASP A 420 -18.98 4.25 -15.01
N PHE A 421 -18.14 4.49 -14.01
CA PHE A 421 -17.51 3.41 -13.23
C PHE A 421 -18.54 2.55 -12.49
N ILE A 422 -19.55 3.16 -11.84
CA ILE A 422 -20.59 2.40 -11.14
C ILE A 422 -21.35 1.49 -12.11
N LEU A 423 -21.73 1.98 -13.29
CA LEU A 423 -22.47 1.22 -14.30
C LEU A 423 -21.62 0.12 -14.95
N GLN A 424 -20.30 0.33 -15.12
CA GLN A 424 -19.43 -0.64 -15.80
C GLN A 424 -18.80 -1.67 -14.86
N CYS A 425 -18.55 -1.30 -13.60
CA CYS A 425 -17.75 -2.08 -12.66
C CYS A 425 -18.35 -2.10 -11.25
N GLY A 426 -18.63 -0.92 -10.69
CA GLY A 426 -18.85 -0.73 -9.27
C GLY A 426 -20.10 -1.42 -8.72
N PHE A 427 -21.24 -1.25 -9.39
CA PHE A 427 -22.51 -1.82 -8.91
C PHE A 427 -22.51 -3.35 -8.93
N GLU A 428 -21.90 -3.97 -9.96
CA GLU A 428 -21.77 -5.43 -10.02
C GLU A 428 -20.94 -5.95 -8.85
N MET A 429 -19.83 -5.30 -8.48
CA MET A 429 -19.03 -5.70 -7.31
C MET A 429 -19.82 -5.62 -6.00
N VAL A 430 -20.52 -4.50 -5.77
CA VAL A 430 -21.34 -4.28 -4.56
C VAL A 430 -22.49 -5.28 -4.48
N LEU A 431 -23.15 -5.54 -5.61
CA LEU A 431 -24.25 -6.51 -5.69
C LEU A 431 -23.78 -7.95 -5.43
N GLU A 432 -22.66 -8.35 -6.01
CA GLU A 432 -22.16 -9.72 -5.87
C GLU A 432 -21.65 -10.01 -4.46
N THR A 433 -21.03 -9.03 -3.79
CA THR A 433 -20.66 -9.20 -2.37
C THR A 433 -21.90 -9.20 -1.47
N ALA A 434 -22.95 -8.44 -1.79
CA ALA A 434 -24.21 -8.49 -1.05
C ALA A 434 -24.92 -9.84 -1.21
N ARG A 435 -24.96 -10.39 -2.43
CA ARG A 435 -25.47 -11.75 -2.70
C ARG A 435 -24.72 -12.82 -1.90
N PHE A 436 -23.40 -12.66 -1.74
CA PHE A 436 -22.61 -13.54 -0.88
C PHE A 436 -23.09 -13.45 0.58
N TRP A 437 -23.23 -12.25 1.14
CA TRP A 437 -23.71 -12.08 2.52
C TRP A 437 -25.12 -12.64 2.73
N GLU A 438 -26.02 -12.45 1.77
CA GLU A 438 -27.38 -13.02 1.84
C GLU A 438 -27.36 -14.55 1.95
N ASP A 439 -26.52 -15.22 1.16
CA ASP A 439 -26.45 -16.69 1.13
C ASP A 439 -25.58 -17.27 2.26
N PHE A 440 -24.57 -16.52 2.71
CA PHE A 440 -23.69 -16.89 3.83
C PHE A 440 -24.35 -16.71 5.20
N GLY A 441 -25.12 -15.64 5.38
CA GLY A 441 -25.77 -15.32 6.64
C GLY A 441 -27.00 -16.19 6.92
N SER A 442 -27.51 -16.09 8.14
CA SER A 442 -28.66 -16.90 8.57
C SER A 442 -29.66 -16.11 9.41
N TRP A 443 -30.94 -16.32 9.16
CA TRP A 443 -32.01 -15.81 10.01
C TRP A 443 -32.10 -16.62 11.31
N GLN A 444 -32.10 -15.93 12.43
CA GLN A 444 -32.21 -16.49 13.78
C GLN A 444 -33.41 -15.90 14.51
N GLN A 445 -34.25 -16.78 15.05
CA GLN A 445 -35.37 -16.41 15.90
C GLN A 445 -34.89 -16.30 17.35
N VAL A 446 -34.94 -15.10 17.93
CA VAL A 446 -34.56 -14.83 19.32
C VAL A 446 -35.77 -14.29 20.07
N GLY A 447 -36.44 -15.17 20.82
CA GLY A 447 -37.71 -14.84 21.45
C GLY A 447 -38.79 -14.56 20.39
N THR A 448 -39.37 -13.36 20.41
CA THR A 448 -40.35 -12.90 19.41
C THR A 448 -39.71 -12.21 18.21
N ASP A 449 -38.43 -11.85 18.30
CA ASP A 449 -37.74 -11.07 17.28
C ASP A 449 -36.95 -11.99 16.35
N CYS A 450 -36.73 -11.53 15.12
CA CYS A 450 -35.88 -12.20 14.15
C CYS A 450 -34.69 -11.30 13.85
N ARG A 451 -33.50 -11.88 13.71
CA ARG A 451 -32.29 -11.16 13.34
C ARG A 451 -31.45 -11.97 12.37
N PHE A 452 -30.66 -11.30 11.56
CA PHE A 452 -29.78 -11.90 10.57
C PHE A 452 -28.34 -11.93 11.11
N GLU A 453 -27.73 -13.11 11.14
CA GLU A 453 -26.46 -13.37 11.80
C GLU A 453 -25.41 -13.95 10.85
N PHE A 454 -24.14 -13.71 11.18
CA PHE A 454 -22.99 -14.25 10.48
C PHE A 454 -22.14 -15.08 11.44
N HIS A 455 -21.87 -16.34 11.11
CA HIS A 455 -21.20 -17.29 12.00
C HIS A 455 -19.85 -17.72 11.46
N THR A 456 -18.92 -18.06 12.36
CA THR A 456 -17.58 -18.58 12.01
C THR A 456 -16.77 -17.64 11.10
N VAL A 457 -16.80 -16.35 11.44
CA VAL A 457 -16.04 -15.28 10.77
C VAL A 457 -14.81 -14.90 11.59
N THR A 458 -13.87 -14.19 10.98
CA THR A 458 -12.75 -13.53 11.68
C THR A 458 -12.79 -12.06 11.29
N GLY A 459 -12.78 -11.15 12.26
CA GLY A 459 -12.66 -9.72 11.99
C GLY A 459 -11.22 -9.29 11.74
N PRO A 460 -10.97 -7.97 11.61
CA PRO A 460 -9.63 -7.39 11.56
C PRO A 460 -8.68 -7.84 12.69
N ASP A 461 -9.22 -8.17 13.87
CA ASP A 461 -8.45 -8.78 14.94
C ASP A 461 -8.11 -10.26 14.65
N GLU A 462 -6.96 -10.48 14.01
CA GLU A 462 -6.44 -11.82 13.74
C GLU A 462 -6.05 -12.63 15.00
N TYR A 463 -6.05 -12.02 16.19
CA TYR A 463 -5.90 -12.69 17.49
C TYR A 463 -7.21 -13.25 18.03
N THR A 464 -8.31 -13.08 17.29
CA THR A 464 -9.62 -13.63 17.60
C THR A 464 -10.27 -14.18 16.32
N ALA A 465 -10.09 -15.48 16.07
CA ALA A 465 -10.53 -16.10 14.82
C ALA A 465 -11.72 -17.06 14.99
N LEU A 466 -12.50 -17.24 13.91
CA LEU A 466 -13.62 -18.19 13.79
C LEU A 466 -14.70 -17.96 14.86
N VAL A 467 -15.06 -16.69 15.06
CA VAL A 467 -16.08 -16.23 16.01
C VAL A 467 -17.43 -16.02 15.33
N ASN A 468 -18.47 -15.80 16.13
CA ASN A 468 -19.80 -15.45 15.62
C ASN A 468 -20.06 -13.97 15.81
N ASN A 469 -20.75 -13.38 14.84
CA ASN A 469 -21.26 -12.02 14.88
C ASN A 469 -20.18 -10.99 15.20
N ASN A 470 -19.01 -11.09 14.56
CA ASN A 470 -17.98 -10.07 14.72
C ASN A 470 -18.56 -8.69 14.34
N TYR A 471 -18.49 -7.72 15.25
CA TYR A 471 -19.18 -6.44 15.09
C TYR A 471 -18.74 -5.68 13.83
N TYR A 472 -17.42 -5.65 13.55
CA TYR A 472 -16.90 -5.03 12.34
C TYR A 472 -17.49 -5.67 11.08
N THR A 473 -17.40 -6.99 10.97
CA THR A 473 -17.90 -7.76 9.83
C THR A 473 -19.40 -7.53 9.64
N ASN A 474 -20.19 -7.66 10.70
CA ASN A 474 -21.64 -7.49 10.64
C ASN A 474 -22.02 -6.06 10.23
N ARG A 475 -21.35 -5.03 10.79
CA ARG A 475 -21.66 -3.64 10.50
C ARG A 475 -21.34 -3.24 9.06
N LEU A 476 -20.24 -3.74 8.50
CA LEU A 476 -19.90 -3.50 7.10
C LEU A 476 -20.78 -4.32 6.14
N ALA A 477 -21.13 -5.58 6.47
CA ALA A 477 -22.08 -6.36 5.68
C ALA A 477 -23.47 -5.68 5.64
N LYS A 478 -23.94 -5.15 6.77
CA LYS A 478 -25.13 -4.28 6.84
C LYS A 478 -25.02 -3.10 5.90
N HIS A 479 -23.89 -2.39 5.92
CA HIS A 479 -23.65 -1.26 5.02
C HIS A 479 -23.65 -1.69 3.55
N ASN A 480 -23.10 -2.86 3.22
CA ASN A 480 -23.09 -3.37 1.86
C ASN A 480 -24.52 -3.54 1.30
N PHE A 481 -25.44 -4.12 2.09
CA PHE A 481 -26.85 -4.23 1.71
C PHE A 481 -27.51 -2.86 1.50
N GLN A 482 -27.23 -1.89 2.37
CA GLN A 482 -27.73 -0.51 2.22
C GLN A 482 -27.18 0.13 0.94
N LEU A 483 -25.90 -0.09 0.66
CA LEU A 483 -25.22 0.47 -0.50
C LEU A 483 -25.77 -0.09 -1.82
N VAL A 484 -26.19 -1.35 -1.88
CA VAL A 484 -26.93 -1.90 -3.04
C VAL A 484 -28.18 -1.07 -3.30
N VAL A 485 -28.99 -0.81 -2.27
CA VAL A 485 -30.24 -0.06 -2.39
C VAL A 485 -29.96 1.39 -2.82
N ASP A 486 -28.98 2.04 -2.21
CA ASP A 486 -28.63 3.42 -2.50
C ASP A 486 -28.10 3.60 -3.93
N LEU A 487 -27.14 2.76 -4.36
CA LEU A 487 -26.62 2.81 -5.71
C LEU A 487 -27.67 2.42 -6.76
N ALA A 488 -28.54 1.44 -6.46
CA ALA A 488 -29.62 1.07 -7.38
C ALA A 488 -30.58 2.24 -7.62
N ARG A 489 -30.97 2.95 -6.56
CA ARG A 489 -31.79 4.17 -6.66
C ARG A 489 -31.09 5.27 -7.44
N GLU A 490 -29.79 5.47 -7.24
CA GLU A 490 -29.01 6.46 -8.01
C GLU A 490 -28.92 6.09 -9.50
N ILE A 491 -28.71 4.82 -9.83
CA ILE A 491 -28.73 4.30 -11.19
C ILE A 491 -30.09 4.55 -11.83
N GLN A 492 -31.20 4.24 -11.15
CA GLN A 492 -32.54 4.47 -11.69
C GLN A 492 -32.84 5.95 -11.96
N LYS A 493 -32.41 6.85 -11.06
CA LYS A 493 -32.59 8.30 -11.25
C LYS A 493 -31.87 8.82 -12.49
N ARG A 494 -30.67 8.30 -12.77
CA ARG A 494 -29.79 8.82 -13.84
C ARG A 494 -29.82 8.01 -15.13
N SER A 495 -30.24 6.75 -15.09
CA SER A 495 -30.33 5.83 -16.23
C SER A 495 -31.48 4.82 -16.03
N PRO A 496 -32.74 5.25 -16.22
CA PRO A 496 -33.91 4.40 -16.03
C PRO A 496 -33.86 3.12 -16.90
N GLY A 497 -34.15 1.96 -16.29
CA GLY A 497 -34.15 0.65 -16.96
C GLY A 497 -32.85 -0.16 -16.86
N ASN A 498 -31.75 0.43 -16.38
CA ASN A 498 -30.48 -0.28 -16.28
C ASN A 498 -30.42 -1.33 -15.15
N LEU A 499 -31.29 -1.31 -14.14
CA LEU A 499 -31.25 -2.35 -13.09
C LEU A 499 -31.52 -3.76 -13.63
N GLU A 500 -32.35 -3.86 -14.68
CA GLU A 500 -32.66 -5.14 -15.32
C GLU A 500 -31.42 -5.79 -15.91
N THR A 501 -30.40 -5.01 -16.33
CA THR A 501 -29.15 -5.54 -16.88
C THR A 501 -28.27 -6.20 -15.82
N PHE A 502 -28.48 -5.87 -14.54
CA PHE A 502 -27.83 -6.51 -13.39
C PHE A 502 -28.66 -7.67 -12.82
N GLY A 503 -29.84 -7.92 -13.41
CA GLY A 503 -30.79 -8.91 -12.90
C GLY A 503 -31.33 -8.53 -11.51
N VAL A 504 -31.59 -7.22 -11.29
CA VAL A 504 -32.14 -6.69 -10.04
C VAL A 504 -33.50 -6.04 -10.31
N SER A 505 -34.49 -6.39 -9.52
CA SER A 505 -35.84 -5.83 -9.50
C SER A 505 -36.08 -4.97 -8.26
N GLU A 506 -37.16 -4.18 -8.23
CA GLU A 506 -37.57 -3.42 -7.03
C GLU A 506 -37.81 -4.32 -5.82
N SER A 507 -38.39 -5.51 -6.02
CA SER A 507 -38.61 -6.47 -4.93
C SER A 507 -37.30 -6.99 -4.33
N ASP A 508 -36.22 -7.06 -5.11
CA ASP A 508 -34.91 -7.46 -4.59
C ASP A 508 -34.34 -6.33 -3.69
N LEU A 509 -34.62 -5.06 -4.01
CA LEU A 509 -34.21 -3.94 -3.17
C LEU A 509 -34.92 -3.97 -1.81
N ASP A 510 -36.20 -4.35 -1.77
CA ASP A 510 -36.94 -4.55 -0.52
C ASP A 510 -36.32 -5.68 0.32
N VAL A 511 -35.83 -6.75 -0.31
CA VAL A 511 -35.12 -7.85 0.37
C VAL A 511 -33.81 -7.35 0.98
N TYR A 512 -32.98 -6.62 0.23
CA TYR A 512 -31.72 -6.09 0.76
C TYR A 512 -31.93 -5.07 1.88
N GLN A 513 -32.96 -4.22 1.77
CA GLN A 513 -33.34 -3.32 2.86
C GLN A 513 -33.75 -4.12 4.11
N ASN A 514 -34.58 -5.14 3.94
CA ASN A 514 -34.99 -5.99 5.05
C ASN A 514 -33.81 -6.73 5.70
N LEU A 515 -32.84 -7.22 4.92
CA LEU A 515 -31.61 -7.81 5.45
C LEU A 515 -30.83 -6.78 6.27
N ALA A 516 -30.57 -5.59 5.71
CA ALA A 516 -29.84 -4.52 6.38
C ALA A 516 -30.48 -4.09 7.72
N ASP A 517 -31.81 -4.04 7.78
CA ASP A 517 -32.56 -3.64 8.97
C ASP A 517 -32.44 -4.68 10.09
N HIS A 518 -32.18 -5.94 9.75
CA HIS A 518 -32.17 -7.05 10.71
C HIS A 518 -30.78 -7.65 10.98
N VAL A 519 -29.71 -7.19 10.32
CA VAL A 519 -28.34 -7.61 10.68
C VAL A 519 -28.10 -7.35 12.16
N TYR A 520 -27.74 -8.40 12.89
CA TYR A 520 -27.44 -8.33 14.32
C TYR A 520 -26.11 -7.64 14.56
N LEU A 521 -26.09 -6.66 15.47
CA LEU A 521 -24.88 -6.03 15.98
C LEU A 521 -24.79 -6.33 17.48
N PRO A 522 -23.74 -7.04 17.95
CA PRO A 522 -23.64 -7.41 19.36
C PRO A 522 -23.32 -6.20 20.25
N TYR A 523 -24.00 -6.12 21.39
CA TYR A 523 -23.90 -4.99 22.32
C TYR A 523 -24.01 -5.43 23.77
N SER A 524 -23.05 -4.99 24.59
CA SER A 524 -23.03 -5.24 26.03
C SER A 524 -23.82 -4.17 26.76
N THR A 525 -24.96 -4.52 27.36
CA THR A 525 -25.74 -3.59 28.18
C THR A 525 -25.03 -3.20 29.49
N ASP A 526 -24.23 -4.13 30.03
CA ASP A 526 -23.47 -3.93 31.28
C ASP A 526 -22.31 -2.96 31.08
N LEU A 527 -21.49 -3.17 30.03
CA LEU A 527 -20.35 -2.31 29.72
C LEU A 527 -20.73 -1.08 28.89
N LYS A 528 -21.90 -1.10 28.24
CA LYS A 528 -22.42 -0.08 27.32
C LYS A 528 -21.46 0.21 26.15
N ILE A 529 -20.99 -0.87 25.53
CA ILE A 529 -20.08 -0.90 24.37
C ILE A 529 -20.58 -1.97 23.39
N ASN A 530 -20.25 -1.81 22.11
CA ASN A 530 -20.36 -2.86 21.11
C ASN A 530 -19.38 -3.98 21.46
N GLU A 531 -19.83 -5.23 21.41
CA GLU A 531 -18.98 -6.38 21.69
C GLU A 531 -18.21 -6.75 20.42
N GLN A 532 -16.93 -7.10 20.51
CA GLN A 532 -16.15 -7.45 19.31
C GLN A 532 -16.72 -8.69 18.61
N ASP A 533 -17.19 -9.65 19.38
CA ASP A 533 -17.90 -10.86 18.96
C ASP A 533 -18.69 -11.43 20.15
N ASP A 534 -19.59 -12.39 19.89
CA ASP A 534 -20.47 -13.01 20.88
C ASP A 534 -19.75 -13.62 22.11
N SER A 535 -18.46 -13.94 21.99
CA SER A 535 -17.68 -14.63 23.03
C SER A 535 -16.57 -13.79 23.65
N PHE A 536 -16.24 -12.62 23.08
CA PHE A 536 -15.03 -11.89 23.44
C PHE A 536 -15.01 -11.53 24.93
N LEU A 537 -16.10 -10.94 25.42
CA LEU A 537 -16.21 -10.42 26.79
C LEU A 537 -16.24 -11.52 27.85
N ASP A 538 -16.56 -12.76 27.48
CA ASP A 538 -16.58 -13.92 28.37
C ASP A 538 -15.18 -14.55 28.58
N LYS A 539 -14.21 -14.20 27.73
CA LYS A 539 -12.84 -14.72 27.82
C LYS A 539 -12.08 -14.06 28.98
N PRO A 540 -11.08 -14.74 29.59
CA PRO A 540 -10.18 -14.09 30.54
C PRO A 540 -9.36 -12.97 29.89
N ARG A 541 -8.90 -11.99 30.69
CA ARG A 541 -7.91 -10.99 30.25
C ARG A 541 -6.54 -11.64 30.00
N TRP A 542 -5.78 -11.10 29.04
CA TRP A 542 -4.42 -11.55 28.80
C TRP A 542 -3.55 -11.44 30.07
N PRO A 543 -2.77 -12.47 30.45
CA PRO A 543 -2.01 -12.45 31.70
C PRO A 543 -0.88 -11.41 31.70
N LYS A 544 -0.84 -10.54 32.71
CA LYS A 544 0.17 -9.45 32.82
C LYS A 544 1.61 -9.94 32.86
N ASP A 545 1.85 -11.11 33.45
CA ASP A 545 3.16 -11.76 33.53
C ASP A 545 3.67 -12.24 32.16
N ARG A 546 2.80 -12.32 31.16
CA ARG A 546 3.14 -12.66 29.77
C ARG A 546 3.39 -11.44 28.87
N SER A 547 3.09 -10.23 29.36
CA SER A 547 3.21 -8.96 28.62
C SER A 547 4.59 -8.30 28.75
N THR A 548 5.67 -9.07 28.66
CA THR A 548 7.03 -8.50 28.61
C THR A 548 7.36 -8.03 27.19
N PRO A 549 8.15 -6.96 26.99
CA PRO A 549 8.50 -6.45 25.66
C PRO A 549 9.04 -7.52 24.70
N ASP A 550 9.84 -8.47 25.20
CA ASP A 550 10.45 -9.54 24.40
C ASP A 550 9.46 -10.58 23.86
N ASN A 551 8.19 -10.52 24.26
CA ASN A 551 7.15 -11.45 23.83
C ASN A 551 6.26 -10.89 22.71
N PHE A 552 6.56 -9.69 22.21
CA PHE A 552 5.82 -9.07 21.12
C PHE A 552 6.62 -9.08 19.81
N PRO A 553 5.96 -9.27 18.67
CA PRO A 553 4.52 -9.51 18.52
C PRO A 553 4.11 -10.93 18.95
N LEU A 554 2.96 -11.05 19.64
CA LEU A 554 2.55 -12.29 20.32
C LEU A 554 2.55 -13.53 19.41
N LEU A 555 2.19 -13.37 18.13
CA LEU A 555 2.15 -14.47 17.15
C LEU A 555 3.50 -15.17 16.92
N LEU A 556 4.62 -14.51 17.25
CA LEU A 556 5.96 -15.11 17.13
C LEU A 556 6.36 -15.92 18.37
N HIS A 557 5.65 -15.74 19.48
CA HIS A 557 6.02 -16.30 20.79
C HIS A 557 4.97 -17.26 21.36
N TYR A 558 3.71 -17.15 20.93
CA TYR A 558 2.60 -17.94 21.43
C TYR A 558 1.84 -18.61 20.29
N HIS A 559 1.45 -19.86 20.51
CA HIS A 559 0.56 -20.57 19.60
C HIS A 559 -0.79 -19.85 19.50
N PRO A 560 -1.45 -19.78 18.31
CA PRO A 560 -2.75 -19.12 18.15
C PRO A 560 -3.81 -19.57 19.17
N LEU A 561 -3.92 -20.88 19.44
CA LEU A 561 -4.82 -21.41 20.49
C LEU A 561 -4.53 -20.91 21.92
N THR A 562 -3.35 -20.38 22.19
CA THR A 562 -3.08 -19.68 23.45
C THR A 562 -3.68 -18.29 23.41
N ILE A 563 -3.44 -17.55 22.33
CA ILE A 563 -3.88 -16.17 22.13
C ILE A 563 -5.41 -16.09 22.10
N TYR A 564 -6.06 -16.93 21.28
CA TYR A 564 -7.50 -16.88 20.97
C TYR A 564 -8.43 -17.07 22.18
N ARG A 565 -7.88 -17.53 23.32
CA ARG A 565 -8.61 -17.79 24.57
C ARG A 565 -8.70 -16.57 25.48
N TYR A 566 -8.13 -15.44 25.09
CA TYR A 566 -8.08 -14.23 25.90
C TYR A 566 -8.70 -13.03 25.20
N GLN A 567 -9.08 -12.03 25.99
CA GLN A 567 -9.40 -10.68 25.52
C GLN A 567 -8.10 -9.96 25.12
N VAL A 568 -7.65 -10.18 23.90
CA VAL A 568 -6.46 -9.53 23.33
C VAL A 568 -6.68 -9.30 21.85
N ALA A 569 -6.43 -8.09 21.40
CA ALA A 569 -6.57 -7.71 20.00
C ALA A 569 -5.22 -7.41 19.37
N LYS A 570 -5.01 -7.86 18.13
CA LYS A 570 -3.82 -7.54 17.33
C LYS A 570 -3.83 -6.07 16.88
N GLN A 571 -5.02 -5.59 16.49
CA GLN A 571 -5.24 -4.29 15.86
C GLN A 571 -6.67 -3.79 16.10
N ALA A 572 -7.02 -2.64 15.54
CA ALA A 572 -8.38 -2.11 15.64
C ALA A 572 -9.38 -3.01 14.89
N ASP A 573 -10.46 -3.40 15.57
CA ASP A 573 -11.56 -4.22 15.05
C ASP A 573 -12.89 -3.46 15.23
N THR A 574 -13.51 -3.51 16.42
CA THR A 574 -14.68 -2.69 16.76
C THR A 574 -14.43 -1.21 16.51
N LEU A 575 -13.28 -0.70 16.99
CA LEU A 575 -12.88 0.69 16.78
C LEU A 575 -12.65 1.05 15.30
N LEU A 576 -12.35 0.08 14.43
CA LEU A 576 -12.26 0.36 13.00
C LEU A 576 -13.66 0.63 12.42
N ALA A 577 -14.70 -0.06 12.87
CA ALA A 577 -16.08 0.25 12.48
C ALA A 577 -16.48 1.66 12.96
N GLU A 578 -16.14 2.01 14.19
CA GLU A 578 -16.44 3.36 14.74
C GLU A 578 -15.74 4.49 14.00
N TYR A 579 -14.56 4.23 13.43
CA TYR A 579 -13.91 5.17 12.53
C TYR A 579 -14.76 5.41 11.27
N LEU A 580 -15.25 4.33 10.65
CA LEU A 580 -15.93 4.32 9.35
C LEU A 580 -17.38 4.82 9.41
N PHE A 581 -18.05 4.65 10.55
CA PHE A 581 -19.45 5.02 10.80
C PHE A 581 -19.55 5.96 12.03
N PRO A 582 -19.01 7.19 11.94
CA PRO A 582 -19.00 8.15 13.05
C PRO A 582 -20.39 8.49 13.62
N GLU A 583 -21.46 8.25 12.85
CA GLU A 583 -22.84 8.50 13.22
C GLU A 583 -23.43 7.47 14.20
N ASP A 584 -22.80 6.30 14.36
CA ASP A 584 -23.35 5.21 15.16
C ASP A 584 -23.23 5.47 16.67
N LEU A 585 -22.22 6.23 17.10
CA LEU A 585 -21.95 6.48 18.52
C LEU A 585 -21.88 7.98 18.85
N THR A 586 -22.41 8.32 20.02
CA THR A 586 -22.10 9.61 20.65
C THR A 586 -20.65 9.64 21.12
N THR A 587 -20.09 10.85 21.32
CA THR A 587 -18.72 11.02 21.84
C THR A 587 -18.49 10.31 23.17
N GLU A 588 -19.50 10.25 24.05
CA GLU A 588 -19.37 9.58 25.35
C GLU A 588 -19.47 8.05 25.26
N GLU A 589 -20.16 7.52 24.24
CA GLU A 589 -20.10 6.10 23.88
C GLU A 589 -18.72 5.72 23.35
N LEU A 590 -18.23 6.48 22.36
CA LEU A 590 -16.91 6.27 21.78
C LEU A 590 -15.81 6.28 22.85
N LYS A 591 -15.85 7.20 23.81
CA LYS A 591 -14.88 7.24 24.93
C LYS A 591 -14.88 5.98 25.80
N ARG A 592 -16.04 5.40 26.07
CA ARG A 592 -16.14 4.16 26.86
C ARG A 592 -15.56 2.99 26.07
N GLU A 593 -15.94 2.90 24.80
CA GLU A 593 -15.52 1.83 23.91
C GLU A 593 -14.02 1.87 23.63
N TYR A 594 -13.49 3.04 23.29
CA TYR A 594 -12.07 3.26 23.09
C TYR A 594 -11.25 2.85 24.30
N ARG A 595 -11.65 3.26 25.52
CA ARG A 595 -10.95 2.89 26.75
C ARG A 595 -10.88 1.38 26.94
N TYR A 596 -11.94 0.66 26.59
CA TYR A 596 -11.98 -0.79 26.72
C TYR A 596 -11.03 -1.45 25.70
N TYR A 597 -11.19 -1.12 24.41
CA TYR A 597 -10.45 -1.79 23.33
C TYR A 597 -8.98 -1.37 23.27
N GLU A 598 -8.64 -0.13 23.60
CA GLU A 598 -7.24 0.28 23.80
C GLU A 598 -6.55 -0.57 24.86
N GLY A 599 -7.25 -0.89 25.95
CA GLY A 599 -6.71 -1.69 27.05
C GLY A 599 -6.42 -3.16 26.72
N VAL A 600 -6.86 -3.66 25.57
CA VAL A 600 -6.62 -5.05 25.09
C VAL A 600 -5.84 -5.13 23.80
N THR A 601 -5.57 -4.01 23.14
CA THR A 601 -4.92 -3.98 21.83
C THR A 601 -3.41 -3.96 22.00
N THR A 602 -2.72 -4.83 21.26
CA THR A 602 -1.26 -4.99 21.29
C THR A 602 -0.53 -4.07 20.31
N HIS A 603 -1.22 -3.63 19.25
CA HIS A 603 -0.63 -2.88 18.14
C HIS A 603 0.50 -3.63 17.42
N ASP A 604 0.40 -4.96 17.39
CA ASP A 604 1.31 -5.89 16.68
C ASP A 604 1.18 -5.79 15.15
N SER A 605 0.15 -5.09 14.67
CA SER A 605 -0.03 -4.70 13.27
C SER A 605 0.32 -3.24 13.04
N SER A 606 0.96 -2.95 11.91
CA SER A 606 1.22 -1.58 11.47
C SER A 606 -0.06 -0.80 11.18
N LEU A 607 -1.18 -1.48 10.91
CA LEU A 607 -2.49 -0.87 10.63
C LEU A 607 -3.13 -0.25 11.87
N SER A 608 -2.69 -0.63 13.07
CA SER A 608 -3.45 -0.33 14.28
C SER A 608 -3.38 1.13 14.70
N ARG A 609 -2.17 1.70 14.85
CA ARG A 609 -1.97 2.98 15.56
C ARG A 609 -2.65 4.18 14.89
N SER A 610 -2.77 4.19 13.57
CA SER A 610 -3.45 5.27 12.84
C SER A 610 -4.92 5.42 13.25
N ILE A 611 -5.65 4.31 13.40
CA ILE A 611 -7.06 4.32 13.82
C ILE A 611 -7.20 4.83 15.25
N PHE A 612 -6.32 4.37 16.15
CA PHE A 612 -6.28 4.85 17.53
C PHE A 612 -5.97 6.35 17.60
N SER A 613 -5.10 6.86 16.73
CA SER A 613 -4.84 8.29 16.58
C SER A 613 -6.10 9.06 16.13
N ILE A 614 -6.79 8.59 15.09
CA ILE A 614 -7.98 9.25 14.54
C ILE A 614 -9.08 9.36 15.60
N LEU A 615 -9.38 8.26 16.29
CA LEU A 615 -10.44 8.26 17.30
C LEU A 615 -10.04 9.06 18.55
N ALA A 616 -8.77 9.04 18.96
CA ALA A 616 -8.29 9.91 20.04
C ALA A 616 -8.53 11.39 19.71
N ALA A 617 -8.25 11.81 18.47
CA ALA A 617 -8.51 13.16 18.01
C ALA A 617 -10.02 13.48 18.06
N ARG A 618 -10.87 12.58 17.57
CA ARG A 618 -12.34 12.73 17.57
C ARG A 618 -12.94 12.85 18.99
N MET A 619 -12.30 12.25 19.98
CA MET A 619 -12.66 12.38 21.39
C MET A 619 -12.10 13.64 22.08
N ASP A 620 -11.38 14.48 21.34
CA ASP A 620 -10.62 15.65 21.80
C ASP A 620 -9.44 15.32 22.73
N ASP A 621 -8.95 14.07 22.72
CA ASP A 621 -7.70 13.65 23.39
C ASP A 621 -6.50 13.86 22.48
N ARG A 622 -6.17 15.13 22.25
CA ARG A 622 -5.19 15.57 21.24
C ARG A 622 -3.76 15.11 21.51
N GLU A 623 -3.39 14.95 22.78
CA GLU A 623 -2.06 14.48 23.16
C GLU A 623 -1.89 13.00 22.83
N LYS A 624 -2.89 12.18 23.19
CA LYS A 624 -2.92 10.77 22.81
C LYS A 624 -2.92 10.59 21.29
N ALA A 625 -3.74 11.37 20.59
CA ALA A 625 -3.78 11.36 19.13
C ALA A 625 -2.39 11.63 18.54
N TYR A 626 -1.70 12.68 19.02
CA TYR A 626 -0.36 13.01 18.57
C TYR A 626 0.65 11.88 18.82
N ASN A 627 0.60 11.21 19.97
CA ASN A 627 1.54 10.14 20.29
C ASN A 627 1.38 8.92 19.36
N TYR A 628 0.15 8.45 19.13
CA TYR A 628 -0.09 7.36 18.15
C TYR A 628 0.26 7.79 16.72
N PHE A 629 0.03 9.06 16.40
CA PHE A 629 0.38 9.59 15.09
C PHE A 629 1.89 9.60 14.84
N MET A 630 2.71 9.97 15.83
CA MET A 630 4.17 9.96 15.68
C MET A 630 4.71 8.56 15.36
N ASP A 631 4.21 7.54 16.05
CA ASP A 631 4.55 6.15 15.75
C ASP A 631 4.15 5.74 14.33
N THR A 632 2.98 6.21 13.88
CA THR A 632 2.44 5.91 12.54
C THR A 632 3.28 6.60 11.46
N ALA A 633 3.46 7.93 11.55
CA ALA A 633 4.10 8.73 10.53
C ALA A 633 5.58 8.36 10.32
N ARG A 634 6.28 7.97 11.38
CA ARG A 634 7.73 7.69 11.35
C ARG A 634 8.10 6.22 11.25
N MET A 635 7.13 5.31 11.29
CA MET A 635 7.31 3.87 11.50
C MET A 635 8.51 3.28 10.74
N ASP A 636 8.57 3.49 9.43
CA ASP A 636 9.63 2.95 8.59
C ASP A 636 10.95 3.71 8.75
N LEU A 637 10.92 5.05 8.83
CA LEU A 637 12.12 5.89 9.02
C LEU A 637 12.83 5.63 10.36
N VAL A 638 12.09 5.14 11.37
CA VAL A 638 12.66 4.74 12.67
C VAL A 638 12.74 3.22 12.86
N ASN A 639 12.43 2.44 11.83
CA ASN A 639 12.36 0.97 11.86
C ASN A 639 11.62 0.43 13.10
N LEU A 640 10.48 1.04 13.44
CA LEU A 640 9.75 0.81 14.70
C LEU A 640 9.38 -0.67 14.92
N GLN A 641 9.06 -1.38 13.83
CA GLN A 641 8.68 -2.79 13.83
C GLN A 641 9.89 -3.74 13.66
N GLY A 642 11.10 -3.20 13.47
CA GLY A 642 12.33 -3.98 13.30
C GLY A 642 12.45 -4.74 11.97
N ASN A 643 11.50 -4.59 11.05
CA ASN A 643 11.38 -5.36 9.82
C ASN A 643 11.22 -4.52 8.54
N THR A 644 11.56 -3.22 8.57
CA THR A 644 11.50 -2.35 7.37
C THR A 644 12.41 -2.85 6.24
N ALA A 645 13.47 -3.61 6.55
CA ALA A 645 14.30 -4.25 5.52
C ALA A 645 13.53 -5.22 4.59
N ASP A 646 12.42 -5.80 5.07
CA ASP A 646 11.55 -6.68 4.27
C ASP A 646 10.65 -5.88 3.29
N GLY A 647 10.59 -4.56 3.45
CA GLY A 647 9.79 -3.61 2.68
C GLY A 647 8.98 -2.64 3.56
N LEU A 648 8.61 -1.49 2.99
CA LEU A 648 7.82 -0.43 3.63
C LEU A 648 6.42 -0.92 4.03
N HIS A 649 5.77 -0.27 4.99
CA HIS A 649 4.45 -0.67 5.49
C HIS A 649 3.32 0.15 4.84
N LEU A 650 2.92 -0.16 3.61
CA LEU A 650 2.10 0.74 2.77
C LEU A 650 0.74 1.09 3.39
N ALA A 651 0.10 0.15 4.09
CA ALA A 651 -1.12 0.44 4.84
C ALA A 651 -0.90 1.47 5.97
N ASN A 652 0.23 1.42 6.66
CA ASN A 652 0.59 2.42 7.67
C ASN A 652 0.90 3.79 7.04
N LEU A 653 1.54 3.82 5.87
CA LEU A 653 1.77 5.06 5.12
C LEU A 653 0.42 5.73 4.80
N GLY A 654 -0.55 4.97 4.28
CA GLY A 654 -1.93 5.45 4.06
C GLY A 654 -2.62 5.88 5.35
N GLY A 655 -2.45 5.09 6.42
CA GLY A 655 -2.92 5.41 7.76
C GLY A 655 -2.37 6.73 8.32
N SER A 656 -1.14 7.11 7.99
CA SER A 656 -0.55 8.38 8.43
C SER A 656 -1.27 9.58 7.80
N TRP A 657 -1.62 9.50 6.51
CA TRP A 657 -2.40 10.54 5.85
C TRP A 657 -3.83 10.60 6.40
N LEU A 658 -4.46 9.44 6.64
CA LEU A 658 -5.78 9.35 7.27
C LEU A 658 -5.81 9.97 8.68
N ALA A 659 -4.75 9.79 9.47
CA ALA A 659 -4.66 10.36 10.81
C ALA A 659 -4.64 11.90 10.80
N LEU A 660 -4.02 12.51 9.79
CA LEU A 660 -4.04 13.96 9.61
C LEU A 660 -5.42 14.46 9.18
N VAL A 661 -6.00 13.81 8.17
CA VAL A 661 -7.25 14.25 7.55
C VAL A 661 -8.45 13.86 8.40
N ALA A 662 -8.71 12.58 8.62
CA ALA A 662 -9.86 12.16 9.42
C ALA A 662 -9.69 12.42 10.93
N GLY A 663 -8.45 12.44 11.43
CA GLY A 663 -8.14 12.70 12.83
C GLY A 663 -8.03 14.19 13.14
N PHE A 664 -6.91 14.82 12.77
CA PHE A 664 -6.59 16.19 13.22
C PHE A 664 -7.49 17.26 12.62
N SER A 665 -7.90 17.13 11.36
CA SER A 665 -8.89 18.04 10.77
C SER A 665 -10.35 17.62 10.98
N GLY A 666 -10.56 16.44 11.58
CA GLY A 666 -11.88 15.89 11.84
C GLY A 666 -12.71 15.71 10.57
N PHE A 667 -12.04 15.41 9.45
CA PHE A 667 -12.69 15.25 8.16
C PHE A 667 -13.60 14.03 8.11
N TYR A 668 -14.82 14.22 7.63
CA TYR A 668 -15.69 13.15 7.14
C TYR A 668 -16.70 13.70 6.12
N VAL A 669 -17.37 12.82 5.40
CA VAL A 669 -18.43 13.18 4.44
C VAL A 669 -19.71 12.47 4.83
N GLN A 670 -20.82 13.22 4.82
CA GLN A 670 -22.16 12.72 5.12
C GLN A 670 -23.19 13.58 4.38
N ASP A 671 -24.18 12.95 3.75
CA ASP A 671 -25.32 13.64 3.10
C ASP A 671 -24.89 14.77 2.13
N GLU A 672 -23.86 14.52 1.32
CA GLU A 672 -23.26 15.49 0.40
C GLU A 672 -22.67 16.75 1.09
N VAL A 673 -22.37 16.65 2.38
CA VAL A 673 -21.68 17.68 3.15
C VAL A 673 -20.32 17.15 3.58
N VAL A 674 -19.28 17.95 3.31
CA VAL A 674 -17.93 17.73 3.83
C VAL A 674 -17.80 18.43 5.17
N HIS A 675 -17.45 17.69 6.20
CA HIS A 675 -17.34 18.18 7.56
C HIS A 675 -15.88 18.29 8.00
N PHE A 676 -15.56 19.33 8.75
CA PHE A 676 -14.28 19.50 9.44
C PHE A 676 -14.51 19.90 10.89
N THR A 677 -13.80 19.26 11.81
CA THR A 677 -13.76 19.60 13.23
C THR A 677 -12.32 19.71 13.69
N ASN A 678 -11.92 20.90 14.16
CA ASN A 678 -10.51 21.16 14.43
C ASN A 678 -10.01 20.46 15.71
N HIS A 679 -9.26 19.38 15.51
CA HIS A 679 -8.60 18.59 16.55
C HIS A 679 -7.07 18.72 16.51
N LEU A 680 -6.53 19.79 15.91
CA LEU A 680 -5.09 19.97 15.74
C LEU A 680 -4.36 19.86 17.09
N PRO A 681 -3.36 18.95 17.22
CA PRO A 681 -2.57 18.82 18.44
C PRO A 681 -1.79 20.07 18.78
N LYS A 682 -1.63 20.36 20.07
CA LYS A 682 -0.89 21.54 20.57
C LYS A 682 0.59 21.54 20.18
N ASN A 683 1.14 20.36 19.86
CA ASN A 683 2.50 20.18 19.38
C ASN A 683 2.72 20.75 17.97
N LEU A 684 1.65 20.94 17.20
CA LEU A 684 1.68 21.48 15.84
C LEU A 684 1.15 22.91 15.85
N LYS A 685 1.84 23.81 15.16
CA LYS A 685 1.42 25.21 15.01
C LYS A 685 0.35 25.35 13.93
N ARG A 686 0.53 24.61 12.84
CA ARG A 686 -0.31 24.67 11.65
C ARG A 686 -0.28 23.34 10.92
N LEU A 687 -1.41 22.97 10.33
CA LEU A 687 -1.52 21.89 9.36
C LEU A 687 -2.22 22.45 8.12
N THR A 688 -1.55 22.38 6.98
CA THR A 688 -2.15 22.71 5.68
C THR A 688 -2.14 21.45 4.83
N TYR A 689 -3.24 21.10 4.19
CA TYR A 689 -3.24 20.00 3.23
C TYR A 689 -4.23 20.21 2.11
N ARG A 690 -4.01 19.47 1.02
CA ARG A 690 -4.87 19.50 -0.16
C ARG A 690 -5.60 18.20 -0.36
N MET A 691 -6.83 18.31 -0.85
CA MET A 691 -7.63 17.18 -1.24
C MET A 691 -8.57 17.54 -2.38
N LYS A 692 -9.00 16.53 -3.13
CA LYS A 692 -9.91 16.63 -4.25
C LYS A 692 -11.28 16.07 -3.88
N ILE A 693 -12.31 16.90 -4.07
CA ILE A 693 -13.73 16.53 -3.89
C ILE A 693 -14.43 16.81 -5.23
N ALA A 694 -15.07 15.80 -5.82
CA ALA A 694 -15.50 15.84 -7.21
C ALA A 694 -14.37 16.37 -8.12
N GLU A 695 -14.59 17.46 -8.85
CA GLU A 695 -13.60 18.08 -9.73
C GLU A 695 -12.73 19.16 -9.05
N SER A 696 -13.00 19.47 -7.79
CA SER A 696 -12.44 20.62 -7.08
C SER A 696 -11.28 20.22 -6.19
N VAL A 697 -10.17 20.95 -6.24
CA VAL A 697 -9.08 20.83 -5.27
C VAL A 697 -9.28 21.87 -4.19
N LEU A 698 -9.44 21.39 -2.96
CA LEU A 698 -9.57 22.19 -1.75
C LEU A 698 -8.22 22.27 -1.05
N GLU A 699 -7.90 23.44 -0.49
CA GLU A 699 -6.82 23.62 0.48
C GLU A 699 -7.45 23.86 1.85
N ILE A 700 -7.07 23.05 2.82
CA ILE A 700 -7.56 23.10 4.19
C ILE A 700 -6.41 23.60 5.06
N ASP A 701 -6.66 24.66 5.82
CA ASP A 701 -5.68 25.33 6.65
C ASP A 701 -6.13 25.38 8.11
N LEU A 702 -5.45 24.62 8.96
CA LEU A 702 -5.73 24.52 10.39
C LEU A 702 -4.64 25.21 11.19
N THR A 703 -5.06 26.08 12.11
CA THR A 703 -4.25 26.54 13.24
C THR A 703 -4.90 26.08 14.53
N ALA A 704 -4.32 26.43 15.69
CA ALA A 704 -4.91 26.14 16.99
C ALA A 704 -6.34 26.70 17.17
N THR A 705 -6.73 27.74 16.42
CA THR A 705 -8.02 28.44 16.61
C THR A 705 -8.86 28.58 15.35
N THR A 706 -8.30 28.29 14.16
CA THR A 706 -8.98 28.49 12.88
C THR A 706 -8.92 27.25 12.02
N THR A 707 -9.97 27.05 11.23
CA THR A 707 -9.99 26.11 10.09
C THR A 707 -10.53 26.88 8.91
N ASN A 708 -9.71 27.06 7.89
CA ASN A 708 -10.09 27.70 6.63
C ASN A 708 -10.12 26.64 5.53
N VAL A 709 -11.11 26.73 4.64
CA VAL A 709 -11.24 25.85 3.47
C VAL A 709 -11.43 26.72 2.24
N THR A 710 -10.56 26.56 1.25
CA THR A 710 -10.60 27.35 0.02
C THR A 710 -10.54 26.44 -1.20
N VAL A 711 -11.14 26.88 -2.31
CA VAL A 711 -11.02 26.19 -3.59
C VAL A 711 -9.82 26.77 -4.32
N ILE A 712 -8.80 25.95 -4.55
CA ILE A 712 -7.56 26.37 -5.23
C ILE A 712 -7.54 25.96 -6.71
N SER A 713 -8.33 24.96 -7.10
CA SER A 713 -8.49 24.54 -8.50
C SER A 713 -9.85 23.89 -8.72
N GLY A 714 -10.34 23.91 -9.96
CA GLY A 714 -11.65 23.38 -10.34
C GLY A 714 -12.84 24.33 -10.06
N PRO A 715 -14.08 23.86 -10.25
CA PRO A 715 -15.29 24.58 -9.87
C PRO A 715 -15.46 24.63 -8.34
N ILE A 716 -16.41 25.41 -7.84
CA ILE A 716 -16.86 25.23 -6.45
C ILE A 716 -17.63 23.90 -6.40
N PRO A 717 -17.29 22.97 -5.48
CA PRO A 717 -17.95 21.68 -5.42
C PRO A 717 -19.44 21.87 -5.07
N THR A 718 -20.28 20.96 -5.54
CA THR A 718 -21.71 20.94 -5.19
C THR A 718 -21.97 20.52 -3.75
N TYR A 719 -20.95 19.97 -3.08
CA TYR A 719 -21.01 19.56 -1.69
C TYR A 719 -21.15 20.78 -0.78
N GLY A 720 -21.98 20.65 0.25
CA GLY A 720 -21.91 21.58 1.38
C GLY A 720 -20.57 21.43 2.08
N VAL A 721 -20.05 22.51 2.69
CA VAL A 721 -18.87 22.43 3.56
C VAL A 721 -19.24 22.95 4.94
N SER A 722 -19.02 22.14 5.96
CA SER A 722 -19.26 22.45 7.36
C SER A 722 -17.94 22.53 8.12
N VAL A 723 -17.70 23.66 8.79
CA VAL A 723 -16.53 23.85 9.66
C VAL A 723 -17.02 24.08 11.08
N ASN A 724 -16.61 23.19 12.00
CA ASN A 724 -17.03 23.21 13.40
C ASN A 724 -18.56 23.31 13.56
N GLY A 725 -19.30 22.53 12.76
CA GLY A 725 -20.76 22.45 12.80
C GLY A 725 -21.50 23.59 12.09
N LYS A 726 -20.81 24.48 11.36
CA LYS A 726 -21.43 25.59 10.61
C LYS A 726 -21.16 25.44 9.13
N LEU A 727 -22.22 25.44 8.32
CA LEU A 727 -22.10 25.53 6.87
C LEU A 727 -21.44 26.86 6.47
N ILE A 728 -20.45 26.77 5.58
CA ILE A 728 -19.72 27.92 5.04
C ILE A 728 -19.93 28.03 3.53
N SER A 729 -19.82 29.25 3.01
CA SER A 729 -19.67 29.47 1.58
C SER A 729 -18.20 29.32 1.21
N LEU A 730 -17.91 28.53 0.18
CA LEU A 730 -16.54 28.39 -0.32
C LEU A 730 -16.17 29.60 -1.20
N GLU A 731 -14.96 30.10 -0.99
CA GLU A 731 -14.33 31.10 -1.84
C GLU A 731 -13.28 30.42 -2.73
N LYS A 732 -13.24 30.85 -4.00
CA LYS A 732 -12.21 30.41 -4.94
C LYS A 732 -11.04 31.39 -4.88
N VAL A 733 -9.84 30.88 -4.69
CA VAL A 733 -8.61 31.68 -4.71
C VAL A 733 -8.37 32.17 -6.14
N SER A 734 -8.11 33.48 -6.28
CA SER A 734 -7.91 34.19 -7.55
C SER A 734 -6.71 33.69 -8.34
#